data_AF-A0A0D2TU21-F1
#
_entry.id   AF-A0A0D2TU21-F1
#
_cell.length_a   1.000
_cell.length_b   1.000
_cell.length_c   1.000
_cell.angle_alpha   90.00
_cell.angle_beta   90.00
_cell.angle_gamma   90.00
#
_symmetry.space_group_name_H-M   'P 1'
#
loop_
_entity.id
_entity.type
_entity.pdbx_description
1 polymer ?
#
loop_
_entity_poly.entity_id
_entity_poly.type
_entity_poly.pdbx_seq_one_letter_code
_entity_poly.pdbx_strand_id
1 'polypeptide(L)'
;MPTPSAPVFAPSPVVSTVSRSESFDSTQVQELTVDDIEDFEDDDDLEEVNSLKISRRNPNDVGDLMLKLPSFATGITDDDLRETAYEILLACAGASGGLIVPSKEKKKDKRSKLMKKLGRSKNENIVAQSQNASGLVGLLETMRVQMEISEAMDIRTRQGLLNALSGKVGKRMDTLLIPLELLCCISRTEFSDKKAYIRWQKRQLNMLAEGLVNHPAVGFGESGRKTSEFRILLAKIEESEAFPPSTGEVQRTESLKSLRDIAIPLAERPARGDLTGEVCHWADGYHLNVRLYEKLLVSVFDVLDEGKLTEEVEEILELLKSTWRVLGITETIHYTCYAWILFRQYVITSEQGILRHAIDQLKKIPLKEQRGPQERLHLKSLHVRVDGEEGSRDVSFLQSFLSPIQKWADKQLGDYHLIFAEGSMVMEDIVTVAMIVRRLLLEESDIPVQSSTVSDRDQIELYISSSVKNSFARILQAVDKSDTMGEHPLALLAEEVKKLLKKDSTMFMPILCRRHPHATIVSASLLHKFYGNKLKPFVDSAEHLTEDVVSVFPAADNLEQYILDLIKSACEGENVEIHFRKLNPYQIESVSGTVVMRWINSQLGRIVGWVERTLQQERWDPISPQQRHGSSIVEVYRIVEETVDQFFGIKVPMRLTELNALFRGIDNAFQVYANHIVDNLASKDDLIPPLPVLTRYRREAGIKAFVKKELFDSRLPDQIRSSNINVLTTPTLCVQLNTLYYAINQLNKLEDSIWEHWTRKMPIEKIYIRKSMDDKSKSSTQKGTFDGSRKDINAAIDRIREFTGTKIIFWDLREPFIENLYKPSVSQSRLEAVIEPLDVELNQLCDIIVEPLRDRVVTSLLQASLEGLLRVLLDGGPSRVFYPTDAKLLEEDLEILKEFFISGGDGLPRGVVENQVARVRLVVKLHGLETRELVEDLRSSSGKLGADNQTLLRILCHRADSEASQFVKKQYKIPKSSA
;
A
#
# COMPACT_ATOMS: atom_id res chain seq x y z
N MET A 1 70.47 -46.09 19.84
CA MET A 1 71.30 -45.27 20.76
C MET A 1 72.00 -44.18 19.92
N PRO A 2 72.31 -42.98 20.46
CA PRO A 2 71.27 -42.06 20.95
C PRO A 2 71.53 -40.55 20.71
N THR A 3 70.47 -39.77 20.43
CA THR A 3 70.33 -38.32 20.77
C THR A 3 71.32 -37.30 20.15
N PRO A 4 71.11 -35.96 20.26
CA PRO A 4 69.99 -35.16 20.81
C PRO A 4 69.08 -34.59 19.65
N SER A 5 68.29 -33.50 19.73
CA SER A 5 68.02 -32.46 20.75
C SER A 5 66.59 -31.86 20.64
N ALA A 6 66.25 -30.98 21.58
CA ALA A 6 65.22 -29.91 21.54
C ALA A 6 65.75 -28.72 22.38
N PRO A 7 65.06 -27.55 22.60
CA PRO A 7 64.03 -27.51 23.66
C PRO A 7 62.94 -26.35 23.64
N VAL A 8 61.80 -26.58 24.33
CA VAL A 8 60.75 -25.63 24.88
C VAL A 8 60.12 -24.52 24.00
N PHE A 9 58.94 -23.90 24.26
CA PHE A 9 57.92 -23.78 25.35
C PHE A 9 56.49 -23.71 24.68
N ALA A 10 55.29 -23.70 25.30
CA ALA A 10 54.68 -24.09 26.60
C ALA A 10 53.11 -24.11 26.46
N PRO A 11 52.30 -24.68 27.39
CA PRO A 11 50.85 -24.92 27.20
C PRO A 11 49.87 -24.11 28.10
N SER A 12 48.56 -24.35 27.91
CA SER A 12 47.38 -23.64 28.45
C SER A 12 46.79 -24.17 29.78
N PRO A 13 45.85 -23.42 30.42
CA PRO A 13 44.69 -23.94 31.17
C PRO A 13 43.40 -23.93 30.27
N VAL A 14 42.48 -24.91 30.24
CA VAL A 14 41.73 -25.68 31.27
C VAL A 14 40.55 -24.92 31.89
N VAL A 15 39.31 -25.40 31.65
CA VAL A 15 38.15 -25.46 32.58
C VAL A 15 37.08 -26.44 32.02
N SER A 16 36.12 -26.85 32.87
CA SER A 16 35.34 -28.10 32.86
C SER A 16 34.15 -28.27 31.88
N THR A 17 33.88 -29.56 31.61
CA THR A 17 32.67 -30.18 31.05
C THR A 17 31.32 -29.83 31.71
N VAL A 18 30.24 -29.74 30.91
CA VAL A 18 28.88 -30.24 31.22
C VAL A 18 28.22 -30.82 29.96
N SER A 19 27.31 -31.78 30.16
CA SER A 19 26.48 -32.60 29.24
C SER A 19 26.05 -32.06 27.87
N ARG A 20 25.94 -32.99 26.90
CA ARG A 20 25.09 -32.87 25.70
C ARG A 20 23.61 -32.76 26.08
N SER A 21 22.88 -31.93 25.33
CA SER A 21 21.47 -32.15 24.96
C SER A 21 21.31 -31.74 23.49
N GLU A 22 20.35 -32.33 22.78
CA GLU A 22 20.21 -32.20 21.33
C GLU A 22 19.32 -31.02 20.93
N SER A 23 19.76 -30.23 19.94
CA SER A 23 18.92 -29.29 19.19
C SER A 23 19.25 -29.40 17.70
N PHE A 24 18.21 -29.56 16.88
CA PHE A 24 18.32 -29.53 15.42
C PHE A 24 18.15 -28.10 14.94
N ASP A 25 19.25 -27.35 14.81
CA ASP A 25 19.22 -26.06 14.11
C ASP A 25 19.14 -26.31 12.61
N SER A 26 17.98 -25.98 12.04
CA SER A 26 17.80 -25.91 10.58
C SER A 26 18.65 -24.78 10.02
N THR A 27 19.29 -25.01 8.87
CA THR A 27 20.02 -23.99 8.12
C THR A 27 19.18 -22.73 7.92
N GLN A 28 19.61 -21.62 8.54
CA GLN A 28 19.05 -20.31 8.23
C GLN A 28 19.33 -19.99 6.77
N VAL A 29 18.26 -19.75 6.01
CA VAL A 29 18.37 -19.18 4.67
C VAL A 29 18.77 -17.72 4.85
N GLN A 30 19.90 -17.33 4.27
CA GLN A 30 20.33 -15.93 4.23
C GLN A 30 19.55 -15.23 3.11
N GLU A 31 18.27 -14.94 3.37
CA GLU A 31 17.45 -14.08 2.51
C GLU A 31 17.99 -12.65 2.54
N LEU A 32 17.96 -11.97 1.39
CA LEU A 32 18.37 -10.58 1.27
C LEU A 32 17.54 -9.67 2.18
N THR A 33 18.22 -8.70 2.79
CA THR A 33 17.60 -7.67 3.63
C THR A 33 17.10 -6.52 2.75
N VAL A 34 16.04 -5.84 3.19
CA VAL A 34 15.48 -4.67 2.45
C VAL A 34 16.48 -3.50 2.43
N ASP A 35 17.44 -3.52 3.36
CA ASP A 35 18.59 -2.62 3.46
C ASP A 35 19.66 -2.86 2.36
N ASP A 36 19.64 -4.01 1.66
CA ASP A 36 20.53 -4.31 0.52
C ASP A 36 20.03 -3.74 -0.82
N ILE A 37 18.84 -3.11 -0.83
CA ILE A 37 18.30 -2.44 -2.03
C ILE A 37 18.92 -1.05 -2.11
N GLU A 38 19.88 -0.88 -3.02
CA GLU A 38 20.59 0.37 -3.34
C GLU A 38 19.71 1.63 -3.20
N ASP A 39 20.26 2.67 -2.58
CA ASP A 39 19.54 3.93 -2.40
C ASP A 39 19.30 4.62 -3.74
N PHE A 40 18.14 5.29 -3.83
CA PHE A 40 17.66 5.93 -5.05
C PHE A 40 18.35 7.30 -5.21
N GLU A 41 19.63 7.29 -5.59
CA GLU A 41 20.40 8.51 -5.87
C GLU A 41 19.86 9.18 -7.14
N ASP A 42 19.26 10.36 -6.96
CA ASP A 42 18.33 10.97 -7.93
C ASP A 42 19.00 11.59 -9.19
N ASP A 43 20.32 11.83 -9.17
CA ASP A 43 20.99 12.68 -10.16
C ASP A 43 21.59 11.91 -11.36
N ASP A 44 22.28 10.77 -11.17
CA ASP A 44 23.01 10.08 -12.25
C ASP A 44 22.10 9.21 -13.16
N ASP A 45 21.12 8.48 -12.59
CA ASP A 45 20.20 7.60 -13.35
C ASP A 45 19.36 8.35 -14.41
N LEU A 46 19.08 9.64 -14.18
CA LEU A 46 18.19 10.43 -15.04
C LEU A 46 18.81 10.75 -16.41
N GLU A 47 20.14 10.81 -16.54
CA GLU A 47 20.80 10.96 -17.84
C GLU A 47 20.68 9.69 -18.68
N GLU A 48 20.84 8.50 -18.08
CA GLU A 48 20.76 7.22 -18.81
C GLU A 48 19.36 7.00 -19.41
N VAL A 49 18.30 7.29 -18.63
CA VAL A 49 16.90 7.23 -19.10
C VAL A 49 16.59 8.31 -20.16
N ASN A 50 17.38 9.38 -20.28
CA ASN A 50 17.29 10.32 -21.40
C ASN A 50 18.01 9.81 -22.66
N SER A 51 19.12 9.09 -22.52
CA SER A 51 19.79 8.43 -23.67
C SER A 51 18.86 7.43 -24.38
N LEU A 52 18.06 6.68 -23.61
CA LEU A 52 17.12 5.68 -24.11
C LEU A 52 15.97 6.29 -24.93
N LYS A 53 15.55 7.53 -24.66
CA LYS A 53 14.47 8.21 -25.42
C LYS A 53 14.80 8.45 -26.89
N ILE A 54 16.08 8.49 -27.25
CA ILE A 54 16.55 8.68 -28.63
C ILE A 54 16.75 7.32 -29.33
N SER A 55 16.90 6.23 -28.57
CA SER A 55 17.15 4.88 -29.08
C SER A 55 15.86 4.13 -29.45
N ARG A 56 15.16 4.59 -30.49
CA ARG A 56 14.25 3.74 -31.29
C ARG A 56 15.06 2.73 -32.12
N ARG A 57 15.82 1.85 -31.47
CA ARG A 57 16.38 0.64 -32.07
C ARG A 57 15.28 -0.42 -32.12
N ASN A 58 15.26 -1.24 -33.17
CA ASN A 58 14.34 -2.36 -33.25
C ASN A 58 14.62 -3.36 -32.11
N PRO A 59 13.60 -4.01 -31.51
CA PRO A 59 13.83 -5.10 -30.55
C PRO A 59 14.56 -6.30 -31.19
N ASN A 60 14.48 -6.42 -32.52
CA ASN A 60 15.11 -7.44 -33.35
C ASN A 60 16.60 -7.10 -33.64
N ASP A 61 17.36 -6.58 -32.66
CA ASP A 61 18.79 -6.31 -32.83
C ASP A 61 19.61 -7.61 -32.75
N VAL A 62 19.81 -8.24 -33.92
CA VAL A 62 20.53 -9.51 -34.08
C VAL A 62 22.01 -9.39 -33.65
N GLY A 63 22.55 -8.17 -33.47
CA GLY A 63 23.90 -7.94 -32.95
C GLY A 63 24.11 -8.55 -31.56
N ASP A 64 23.11 -8.49 -30.69
CA ASP A 64 23.16 -9.06 -29.33
C ASP A 64 23.30 -10.60 -29.31
N LEU A 65 22.89 -11.28 -30.40
CA LEU A 65 22.90 -12.75 -30.50
C LEU A 65 24.12 -13.34 -31.21
N MET A 66 25.07 -12.52 -31.66
CA MET A 66 26.25 -13.00 -32.40
C MET A 66 27.08 -13.99 -31.58
N LEU A 67 27.43 -15.12 -32.21
CA LEU A 67 28.26 -16.15 -31.59
C LEU A 67 29.65 -15.60 -31.25
N LYS A 68 30.11 -15.89 -30.03
CA LYS A 68 31.45 -15.52 -29.56
C LYS A 68 32.51 -16.48 -30.12
N LEU A 69 32.76 -16.39 -31.42
CA LEU A 69 33.73 -17.20 -32.15
C LEU A 69 34.72 -16.31 -32.91
N PRO A 70 35.99 -16.72 -33.09
CA PRO A 70 36.98 -15.98 -33.88
C PRO A 70 36.62 -15.92 -35.36
N SER A 71 37.23 -14.98 -36.09
CA SER A 71 37.25 -14.98 -37.55
C SER A 71 38.26 -16.01 -38.09
N PHE A 72 37.88 -16.76 -39.13
CA PHE A 72 38.78 -17.66 -39.86
C PHE A 72 39.96 -16.92 -40.48
N ALA A 73 41.19 -17.41 -40.25
CA ALA A 73 42.42 -16.69 -40.63
C ALA A 73 42.64 -16.58 -42.16
N THR A 74 41.98 -17.41 -42.96
CA THR A 74 41.97 -17.36 -44.43
C THR A 74 40.83 -16.54 -45.03
N GLY A 75 39.93 -15.97 -44.22
CA GLY A 75 38.81 -15.15 -44.68
C GLY A 75 37.69 -15.92 -45.37
N ILE A 76 37.40 -17.15 -44.93
CA ILE A 76 36.27 -17.97 -45.40
C ILE A 76 34.94 -17.20 -45.24
N THR A 77 34.13 -17.20 -46.29
CA THR A 77 32.81 -16.53 -46.30
C THR A 77 31.67 -17.46 -45.86
N ASP A 78 30.50 -16.90 -45.57
CA ASP A 78 29.29 -17.67 -45.27
C ASP A 78 28.77 -18.47 -46.48
N ASP A 79 29.05 -18.01 -47.71
CA ASP A 79 28.85 -18.78 -48.95
C ASP A 79 29.78 -19.99 -49.01
N ASP A 80 31.05 -19.82 -48.65
CA ASP A 80 32.02 -20.91 -48.64
C ASP A 80 31.63 -21.99 -47.62
N LEU A 81 31.21 -21.59 -46.41
CA LEU A 81 30.69 -22.51 -45.40
C LEU A 81 29.45 -23.26 -45.89
N ARG A 82 28.51 -22.57 -46.56
CA ARG A 82 27.26 -23.18 -47.07
C ARG A 82 27.54 -24.17 -48.21
N GLU A 83 28.39 -23.79 -49.17
CA GLU A 83 28.76 -24.69 -50.27
C GLU A 83 29.54 -25.92 -49.78
N THR A 84 30.49 -25.78 -48.84
CA THR A 84 31.24 -26.95 -48.31
C THR A 84 30.44 -27.77 -47.29
N ALA A 85 29.49 -27.18 -46.56
CA ALA A 85 28.52 -27.93 -45.79
C ALA A 85 27.69 -28.88 -46.68
N TYR A 86 27.25 -28.41 -47.86
CA TYR A 86 26.55 -29.28 -48.84
C TYR A 86 27.48 -30.34 -49.46
N GLU A 87 28.77 -30.02 -49.69
CA GLU A 87 29.78 -31.00 -50.12
C GLU A 87 29.96 -32.14 -49.10
N ILE A 88 29.88 -31.84 -47.79
CA ILE A 88 29.88 -32.85 -46.71
C ILE A 88 28.57 -33.65 -46.71
N LEU A 89 27.41 -33.00 -46.81
CA LEU A 89 26.10 -33.65 -46.85
C LEU A 89 26.00 -34.69 -47.98
N LEU A 90 26.46 -34.33 -49.19
CA LEU A 90 26.49 -35.23 -50.34
C LEU A 90 27.41 -36.44 -50.13
N ALA A 91 28.57 -36.26 -49.50
CA ALA A 91 29.46 -37.36 -49.17
C ALA A 91 28.86 -38.31 -48.13
N CYS A 92 28.22 -37.78 -47.08
CA CYS A 92 27.54 -38.58 -46.07
C CYS A 92 26.34 -39.34 -46.64
N ALA A 93 25.48 -38.70 -47.43
CA ALA A 93 24.37 -39.38 -48.11
C ALA A 93 24.86 -40.42 -49.14
N GLY A 94 26.01 -40.18 -49.78
CA GLY A 94 26.67 -41.15 -50.67
C GLY A 94 27.27 -42.35 -49.96
N ALA A 95 27.75 -42.20 -48.72
CA ALA A 95 28.18 -43.33 -47.89
C ALA A 95 27.00 -44.27 -47.55
N SER A 96 25.78 -43.73 -47.47
CA SER A 96 24.51 -44.48 -47.34
C SER A 96 23.93 -44.96 -48.69
N GLY A 97 24.66 -44.80 -49.80
CA GLY A 97 24.24 -45.25 -51.14
C GLY A 97 23.27 -44.33 -51.89
N GLY A 98 22.95 -43.14 -51.36
CA GLY A 98 21.95 -42.23 -51.93
C GLY A 98 22.41 -41.34 -53.10
N LEU A 99 23.69 -41.38 -53.47
CA LEU A 99 24.28 -40.40 -54.39
C LEU A 99 24.03 -40.70 -55.87
N ILE A 100 22.82 -40.41 -56.35
CA ILE A 100 22.48 -40.40 -57.78
C ILE A 100 22.84 -39.03 -58.36
N VAL A 101 23.49 -39.01 -59.53
CA VAL A 101 23.75 -37.80 -60.32
C VAL A 101 22.52 -37.48 -61.18
N PRO A 102 21.93 -36.28 -61.10
CA PRO A 102 20.85 -35.87 -61.99
C PRO A 102 21.28 -35.92 -63.47
N SER A 103 20.47 -36.58 -64.31
CA SER A 103 20.69 -36.56 -65.75
C SER A 103 20.40 -35.16 -66.29
N LYS A 104 21.36 -34.54 -66.98
CA LYS A 104 21.17 -33.27 -67.70
C LYS A 104 20.09 -33.42 -68.79
N GLU A 105 18.83 -33.14 -68.44
CA GLU A 105 17.76 -32.97 -69.41
C GLU A 105 18.15 -31.89 -70.40
N LYS A 106 18.14 -32.22 -71.70
CA LYS A 106 18.41 -31.23 -72.75
C LYS A 106 17.26 -30.21 -72.77
N LYS A 107 17.53 -29.00 -72.28
CA LYS A 107 16.61 -27.84 -72.31
C LYS A 107 15.80 -27.82 -73.61
N LYS A 108 14.51 -28.14 -73.50
CA LYS A 108 13.58 -28.15 -74.63
C LYS A 108 13.01 -26.75 -74.79
N ASP A 109 13.66 -25.94 -75.62
CA ASP A 109 13.33 -24.52 -75.81
C ASP A 109 11.82 -24.26 -76.00
N LYS A 110 11.20 -23.59 -75.03
CA LYS A 110 9.87 -22.98 -75.15
C LYS A 110 9.87 -21.53 -74.66
N ARG A 111 10.37 -20.67 -75.54
CA ARG A 111 10.43 -19.20 -75.40
C ARG A 111 9.07 -18.56 -75.64
N SER A 112 8.27 -18.29 -74.60
CA SER A 112 7.02 -17.52 -74.76
C SER A 112 6.53 -16.68 -73.55
N LYS A 113 6.75 -15.36 -73.66
CA LYS A 113 5.77 -14.27 -73.41
C LYS A 113 5.09 -14.10 -72.03
N LEU A 114 5.74 -13.27 -71.20
CA LEU A 114 5.26 -11.93 -70.79
C LEU A 114 3.75 -11.70 -70.44
N MET A 115 3.50 -11.35 -69.16
CA MET A 115 2.47 -10.42 -68.63
C MET A 115 0.96 -10.73 -68.72
N LYS A 116 0.37 -11.06 -67.56
CA LYS A 116 -0.92 -10.53 -67.02
C LYS A 116 -1.01 -10.87 -65.51
N LYS A 117 -0.82 -9.89 -64.62
CA LYS A 117 -1.87 -9.09 -63.92
C LYS A 117 -2.80 -9.89 -62.96
N LEU A 118 -2.49 -9.76 -61.67
CA LEU A 118 -3.37 -9.42 -60.54
C LEU A 118 -4.77 -10.08 -60.44
N GLY A 119 -4.97 -10.95 -59.45
CA GLY A 119 -6.28 -11.42 -59.00
C GLY A 119 -6.19 -12.19 -57.67
N ARG A 120 -7.03 -11.85 -56.69
CA ARG A 120 -7.19 -12.60 -55.43
C ARG A 120 -8.22 -13.72 -55.61
N SER A 121 -7.94 -14.92 -55.12
CA SER A 121 -8.96 -15.88 -54.65
C SER A 121 -8.38 -16.79 -53.56
N LYS A 122 -9.25 -17.41 -52.75
CA LYS A 122 -8.91 -18.43 -51.76
C LYS A 122 -8.87 -19.83 -52.40
N ASN A 123 -8.20 -20.75 -51.68
CA ASN A 123 -8.29 -22.22 -51.71
C ASN A 123 -8.48 -22.90 -53.08
N GLU A 124 -7.46 -23.62 -53.55
CA GLU A 124 -7.49 -25.10 -53.53
C GLU A 124 -6.09 -25.69 -53.83
N ASN A 125 -5.89 -26.97 -53.51
CA ASN A 125 -4.59 -27.64 -53.63
C ASN A 125 -4.20 -27.87 -55.10
N ILE A 126 -3.32 -27.02 -55.64
CA ILE A 126 -2.67 -27.26 -56.94
C ILE A 126 -1.20 -27.60 -56.68
N VAL A 127 -0.96 -28.89 -56.44
CA VAL A 127 0.41 -29.45 -56.38
C VAL A 127 1.07 -29.27 -57.74
N ALA A 128 2.03 -28.35 -57.82
CA ALA A 128 2.90 -28.20 -58.97
C ALA A 128 3.90 -29.37 -58.98
N GLN A 129 3.49 -30.53 -59.51
CA GLN A 129 4.32 -31.74 -59.56
C GLN A 129 5.63 -31.50 -60.33
N SER A 130 6.70 -31.22 -59.60
CA SER A 130 8.04 -31.68 -59.96
C SER A 130 8.03 -33.21 -60.02
N GLN A 131 8.81 -33.79 -60.94
CA GLN A 131 8.72 -35.23 -61.20
C GLN A 131 9.32 -36.04 -60.04
N ASN A 132 8.59 -37.07 -59.60
CA ASN A 132 8.84 -37.79 -58.35
C ASN A 132 10.28 -38.32 -58.21
N ALA A 133 11.02 -37.77 -57.24
CA ALA A 133 12.16 -38.40 -56.61
C ALA A 133 11.81 -38.71 -55.14
N SER A 134 11.07 -39.79 -54.88
CA SER A 134 10.62 -40.14 -53.53
C SER A 134 11.77 -40.63 -52.64
N GLY A 135 11.83 -40.15 -51.39
CA GLY A 135 12.86 -40.51 -50.41
C GLY A 135 14.12 -39.66 -50.51
N LEU A 136 15.27 -40.23 -50.13
CA LEU A 136 16.55 -39.52 -49.96
C LEU A 136 16.99 -38.65 -51.16
N VAL A 137 16.65 -39.05 -52.39
CA VAL A 137 16.99 -38.28 -53.60
C VAL A 137 16.19 -36.97 -53.68
N GLY A 138 14.90 -36.98 -53.32
CA GLY A 138 14.07 -35.78 -53.21
C GLY A 138 14.50 -34.91 -52.04
N LEU A 139 14.78 -35.51 -50.88
CA LEU A 139 15.27 -34.79 -49.70
C LEU A 139 16.59 -34.05 -49.98
N LEU A 140 17.52 -34.65 -50.74
CA LEU A 140 18.74 -33.98 -51.19
C LEU A 140 18.51 -32.84 -52.18
N GLU A 141 17.39 -32.85 -52.92
CA GLU A 141 16.97 -31.77 -53.82
C GLU A 141 16.25 -30.65 -53.05
N THR A 142 15.41 -30.98 -52.06
CA THR A 142 14.90 -30.00 -51.08
C THR A 142 16.07 -29.29 -50.39
N MET A 143 17.04 -30.05 -49.84
CA MET A 143 18.28 -29.49 -49.26
C MET A 143 19.09 -28.64 -50.26
N ARG A 144 19.12 -29.02 -51.54
CA ARG A 144 19.78 -28.22 -52.60
C ARG A 144 19.14 -26.84 -52.74
N VAL A 145 17.80 -26.78 -52.69
CA VAL A 145 17.04 -25.53 -52.79
C VAL A 145 17.17 -24.71 -51.49
N GLN A 146 16.97 -25.32 -50.32
CA GLN A 146 17.05 -24.64 -49.03
C GLN A 146 18.46 -24.09 -48.72
N MET A 147 19.52 -24.71 -49.25
CA MET A 147 20.90 -24.21 -49.14
C MET A 147 21.34 -23.33 -50.34
N GLU A 148 20.42 -22.92 -51.22
CA GLU A 148 20.67 -22.11 -52.42
C GLU A 148 21.71 -22.67 -53.42
N ILE A 149 21.97 -23.97 -53.39
CA ILE A 149 23.05 -24.61 -54.16
C ILE A 149 22.65 -24.72 -55.64
N SER A 150 23.48 -24.19 -56.54
CA SER A 150 23.20 -24.27 -57.98
C SER A 150 23.25 -25.71 -58.50
N GLU A 151 22.33 -26.09 -59.39
CA GLU A 151 22.30 -27.38 -60.11
C GLU A 151 23.66 -27.73 -60.75
N ALA A 152 24.34 -26.72 -61.31
CA ALA A 152 25.63 -26.86 -61.95
C ALA A 152 26.80 -27.09 -60.96
N MET A 153 26.63 -26.74 -59.68
CA MET A 153 27.54 -27.14 -58.61
C MET A 153 27.21 -28.55 -58.14
N ASP A 154 25.94 -28.83 -57.81
CA ASP A 154 25.50 -30.14 -57.32
C ASP A 154 25.98 -31.29 -58.23
N ILE A 155 25.66 -31.23 -59.53
CA ILE A 155 26.06 -32.25 -60.51
C ILE A 155 27.58 -32.43 -60.54
N ARG A 156 28.35 -31.34 -60.40
CA ARG A 156 29.82 -31.38 -60.40
C ARG A 156 30.36 -32.02 -59.13
N THR A 157 29.83 -31.66 -57.96
CA THR A 157 30.23 -32.23 -56.67
C THR A 157 29.89 -33.71 -56.60
N ARG A 158 28.69 -34.13 -57.02
CA ARG A 158 28.32 -35.56 -57.06
C ARG A 158 29.24 -36.36 -57.97
N GLN A 159 29.54 -35.85 -59.17
CA GLN A 159 30.48 -36.52 -60.08
C GLN A 159 31.90 -36.54 -59.51
N GLY A 160 32.36 -35.46 -58.86
CA GLY A 160 33.65 -35.39 -58.20
C GLY A 160 33.81 -36.42 -57.07
N LEU A 161 32.79 -36.59 -56.22
CA LEU A 161 32.77 -37.58 -55.14
C LEU A 161 32.74 -39.03 -55.69
N LEU A 162 31.97 -39.31 -56.74
CA LEU A 162 31.98 -40.61 -57.40
C LEU A 162 33.32 -40.92 -58.06
N ASN A 163 33.93 -39.94 -58.75
CA ASN A 163 35.28 -40.04 -59.30
C ASN A 163 36.30 -40.31 -58.17
N ALA A 164 36.14 -39.69 -57.01
CA ALA A 164 37.03 -39.83 -55.86
C ALA A 164 36.99 -41.21 -55.18
N LEU A 165 35.92 -42.00 -55.34
CA LEU A 165 35.90 -43.41 -54.92
C LEU A 165 36.43 -44.37 -55.99
N SER A 166 36.61 -43.93 -57.23
CA SER A 166 37.09 -44.80 -58.31
C SER A 166 38.49 -45.36 -57.99
N GLY A 167 38.58 -46.69 -57.87
CA GLY A 167 39.79 -47.41 -57.45
C GLY A 167 40.00 -47.56 -55.93
N LYS A 168 39.20 -46.90 -55.07
CA LYS A 168 39.33 -46.99 -53.60
C LYS A 168 38.40 -48.04 -53.01
N VAL A 169 38.58 -49.30 -53.42
CA VAL A 169 37.75 -50.45 -53.00
C VAL A 169 37.67 -50.52 -51.47
N GLY A 170 36.45 -50.47 -50.92
CA GLY A 170 36.16 -50.61 -49.50
C GLY A 170 36.18 -49.31 -48.67
N LYS A 171 36.67 -48.17 -49.18
CA LYS A 171 36.49 -46.87 -48.48
C LYS A 171 35.08 -46.32 -48.70
N ARG A 172 34.52 -45.67 -47.67
CA ARG A 172 33.21 -44.99 -47.72
C ARG A 172 33.40 -43.51 -48.06
N MET A 173 32.35 -42.83 -48.55
CA MET A 173 32.46 -41.41 -48.95
C MET A 173 32.66 -40.46 -47.76
N ASP A 174 32.12 -40.77 -46.59
CA ASP A 174 32.29 -40.02 -45.34
C ASP A 174 33.65 -40.23 -44.67
N THR A 175 34.51 -41.12 -45.21
CA THR A 175 35.92 -41.28 -44.80
C THR A 175 36.89 -40.63 -45.79
N LEU A 176 36.42 -39.66 -46.59
CA LEU A 176 37.24 -38.91 -47.54
C LEU A 176 37.65 -37.54 -46.98
N LEU A 177 38.86 -37.10 -47.35
CA LEU A 177 39.29 -35.71 -47.19
C LEU A 177 38.67 -34.87 -48.31
N ILE A 178 37.37 -34.58 -48.18
CA ILE A 178 36.50 -34.10 -49.27
C ILE A 178 37.12 -32.95 -50.09
N PRO A 179 37.66 -31.86 -49.51
CA PRO A 179 38.23 -30.76 -50.30
C PRO A 179 39.41 -31.16 -51.18
N LEU A 180 40.30 -32.03 -50.68
CA LEU A 180 41.46 -32.52 -51.44
C LEU A 180 41.02 -33.43 -52.58
N GLU A 181 40.06 -34.31 -52.33
CA GLU A 181 39.55 -35.24 -53.34
C GLU A 181 38.79 -34.49 -54.44
N LEU A 182 37.97 -33.49 -54.08
CA LEU A 182 37.35 -32.59 -55.05
C LEU A 182 38.40 -31.82 -55.87
N LEU A 183 39.47 -31.29 -55.24
CA LEU A 183 40.59 -30.62 -55.93
C LEU A 183 41.34 -31.52 -56.93
N CYS A 184 41.32 -32.84 -56.71
CA CYS A 184 41.96 -33.84 -57.56
C CYS A 184 41.03 -34.39 -58.67
N CYS A 185 39.73 -34.50 -58.41
CA CYS A 185 38.77 -35.21 -59.26
C CYS A 185 37.89 -34.30 -60.12
N ILE A 186 37.93 -32.98 -59.91
CA ILE A 186 37.19 -31.97 -60.67
C ILE A 186 38.16 -31.13 -61.53
N SER A 187 37.91 -31.11 -62.84
CA SER A 187 38.71 -30.40 -63.83
C SER A 187 38.28 -28.94 -64.04
N ARG A 188 39.19 -28.08 -64.49
CA ARG A 188 38.88 -26.69 -64.88
C ARG A 188 37.87 -26.61 -66.03
N THR A 189 37.77 -27.64 -66.85
CA THR A 189 36.79 -27.77 -67.96
C THR A 189 35.34 -27.97 -67.51
N GLU A 190 35.07 -28.21 -66.22
CA GLU A 190 33.72 -28.38 -65.69
C GLU A 190 33.06 -27.06 -65.22
N PHE A 191 33.70 -25.91 -65.47
CA PHE A 191 33.25 -24.59 -65.04
C PHE A 191 32.85 -23.71 -66.22
N SER A 192 31.91 -22.80 -65.98
CA SER A 192 31.45 -21.79 -66.95
C SER A 192 32.56 -20.83 -67.38
N ASP A 193 33.47 -20.51 -66.46
CA ASP A 193 34.48 -19.46 -66.60
C ASP A 193 35.61 -19.65 -65.58
N LYS A 194 36.74 -18.98 -65.81
CA LYS A 194 37.92 -19.08 -64.94
C LYS A 194 37.70 -18.48 -63.54
N LYS A 195 36.80 -17.50 -63.36
CA LYS A 195 36.58 -16.86 -62.04
C LYS A 195 35.79 -17.79 -61.12
N ALA A 196 34.80 -18.52 -61.64
CA ALA A 196 34.10 -19.57 -60.91
C ALA A 196 35.08 -20.67 -60.46
N TYR A 197 35.98 -21.10 -61.34
CA TYR A 197 37.01 -22.10 -61.01
C TYR A 197 37.95 -21.63 -59.89
N ILE A 198 38.53 -20.43 -60.01
CA ILE A 198 39.46 -19.87 -59.01
C ILE A 198 38.78 -19.71 -57.65
N ARG A 199 37.52 -19.22 -57.60
CA ARG A 199 36.78 -19.11 -56.33
C ARG A 199 36.57 -20.46 -55.66
N TRP A 200 36.07 -21.45 -56.40
CA TRP A 200 35.90 -22.82 -55.89
C TRP A 200 37.23 -23.42 -55.40
N GLN A 201 38.29 -23.30 -56.21
CA GLN A 201 39.62 -23.78 -55.84
C GLN A 201 40.12 -23.13 -54.55
N LYS A 202 39.99 -21.80 -54.43
CA LYS A 202 40.40 -21.06 -53.24
C LYS A 202 39.61 -21.49 -52.01
N ARG A 203 38.30 -21.75 -52.12
CA ARG A 203 37.52 -22.36 -51.03
C ARG A 203 38.15 -23.68 -50.58
N GLN A 204 38.37 -24.61 -51.49
CA GLN A 204 38.88 -25.94 -51.10
C GLN A 204 40.26 -25.86 -50.44
N LEU A 205 41.14 -24.95 -50.89
CA LEU A 205 42.44 -24.69 -50.26
C LEU A 205 42.28 -24.02 -48.87
N ASN A 206 41.37 -23.05 -48.73
CA ASN A 206 41.06 -22.39 -47.46
C ASN A 206 40.45 -23.37 -46.44
N MET A 207 39.52 -24.24 -46.86
CA MET A 207 38.92 -25.26 -46.00
C MET A 207 39.97 -26.26 -45.48
N LEU A 208 40.94 -26.65 -46.32
CA LEU A 208 42.09 -27.45 -45.89
C LEU A 208 42.99 -26.70 -44.90
N ALA A 209 43.18 -25.39 -45.06
CA ALA A 209 43.95 -24.57 -44.13
C ALA A 209 43.23 -24.38 -42.78
N GLU A 210 41.93 -24.05 -42.75
CA GLU A 210 41.21 -23.92 -41.49
C GLU A 210 41.12 -25.28 -40.78
N GLY A 211 40.61 -26.31 -41.47
CA GLY A 211 40.30 -27.60 -40.87
C GLY A 211 41.52 -28.42 -40.45
N LEU A 212 42.59 -28.44 -41.25
CA LEU A 212 43.80 -29.19 -40.91
C LEU A 212 44.87 -28.36 -40.21
N VAL A 213 44.92 -27.03 -40.37
CA VAL A 213 46.02 -26.20 -39.84
C VAL A 213 45.62 -25.28 -38.69
N ASN A 214 44.55 -24.49 -38.82
CA ASN A 214 44.23 -23.46 -37.82
C ASN A 214 43.30 -23.97 -36.70
N HIS A 215 42.35 -24.85 -37.05
CA HIS A 215 41.35 -25.44 -36.16
C HIS A 215 41.31 -26.98 -36.25
N PRO A 216 42.45 -27.69 -36.10
CA PRO A 216 42.48 -29.15 -36.17
C PRO A 216 41.90 -29.80 -34.91
N ALA A 217 41.25 -30.96 -35.07
CA ALA A 217 40.77 -31.76 -33.94
C ALA A 217 41.90 -32.34 -33.06
N VAL A 218 43.13 -32.39 -33.58
CA VAL A 218 44.34 -32.76 -32.84
C VAL A 218 45.43 -31.71 -33.11
N GLY A 219 45.98 -31.12 -32.06
CA GLY A 219 47.06 -30.11 -32.16
C GLY A 219 48.32 -30.65 -32.87
N PHE A 220 49.17 -29.74 -33.37
CA PHE A 220 50.36 -30.11 -34.16
C PHE A 220 51.55 -30.62 -33.33
N GLY A 221 51.62 -30.25 -32.05
CA GLY A 221 52.81 -30.49 -31.21
C GLY A 221 54.08 -29.96 -31.89
N GLU A 222 55.14 -30.78 -31.88
CA GLU A 222 56.44 -30.44 -32.47
C GLU A 222 56.46 -30.45 -34.01
N SER A 223 55.37 -30.84 -34.68
CA SER A 223 55.33 -31.07 -36.14
C SER A 223 55.32 -29.79 -37.00
N GLY A 224 55.57 -28.61 -36.44
CA GLY A 224 55.36 -27.30 -37.08
C GLY A 224 56.03 -27.09 -38.45
N ARG A 225 57.11 -27.83 -38.77
CA ARG A 225 57.73 -27.80 -40.12
C ARG A 225 56.76 -28.29 -41.21
N LYS A 226 55.97 -29.33 -40.93
CA LYS A 226 54.93 -29.83 -41.86
C LYS A 226 53.84 -28.78 -42.06
N THR A 227 53.54 -27.98 -41.05
CA THR A 227 52.56 -26.88 -41.14
C THR A 227 53.02 -25.77 -42.10
N SER A 228 54.30 -25.39 -42.06
CA SER A 228 54.87 -24.45 -43.04
C SER A 228 54.91 -25.05 -44.46
N GLU A 229 55.27 -26.33 -44.58
CA GLU A 229 55.33 -27.04 -45.86
C GLU A 229 53.94 -27.16 -46.52
N PHE A 230 52.92 -27.50 -45.72
CA PHE A 230 51.51 -27.55 -46.14
C PHE A 230 51.03 -26.19 -46.66
N ARG A 231 51.29 -25.09 -45.93
CA ARG A 231 50.93 -23.73 -46.39
C ARG A 231 51.64 -23.34 -47.70
N ILE A 232 52.90 -23.74 -47.88
CA ILE A 232 53.66 -23.54 -49.13
C ILE A 232 53.04 -24.34 -50.29
N LEU A 233 52.57 -25.57 -50.05
CA LEU A 233 51.90 -26.39 -51.07
C LEU A 233 50.53 -25.81 -51.47
N LEU A 234 49.74 -25.31 -50.52
CA LEU A 234 48.49 -24.60 -50.83
C LEU A 234 48.76 -23.36 -51.71
N ALA A 235 49.76 -22.54 -51.35
CA ALA A 235 50.15 -21.36 -52.14
C ALA A 235 50.58 -21.73 -53.56
N LYS A 236 51.43 -22.76 -53.73
CA LYS A 236 51.83 -23.27 -55.06
C LYS A 236 50.65 -23.74 -55.93
N ILE A 237 49.57 -24.24 -55.31
CA ILE A 237 48.36 -24.66 -56.03
C ILE A 237 47.50 -23.45 -56.40
N GLU A 238 47.41 -22.41 -55.57
CA GLU A 238 46.74 -21.16 -55.94
C GLU A 238 47.52 -20.41 -57.06
N GLU A 239 48.84 -20.34 -56.94
CA GLU A 239 49.75 -19.76 -57.92
C GLU A 239 49.74 -20.47 -59.28
N SER A 240 49.45 -21.79 -59.33
CA SER A 240 49.49 -22.55 -60.58
C SER A 240 48.55 -22.00 -61.67
N GLU A 241 47.47 -21.32 -61.27
CA GLU A 241 46.53 -20.67 -62.20
C GLU A 241 47.10 -19.38 -62.84
N ALA A 242 48.20 -18.81 -62.35
CA ALA A 242 48.87 -17.68 -62.98
C ALA A 242 49.76 -18.08 -64.17
N PHE A 243 50.20 -19.34 -64.22
CA PHE A 243 51.11 -19.86 -65.24
C PHE A 243 50.38 -20.32 -66.53
N PRO A 244 51.10 -20.48 -67.67
CA PRO A 244 50.56 -21.10 -68.87
C PRO A 244 50.04 -22.53 -68.60
N PRO A 245 48.96 -23.00 -69.25
CA PRO A 245 48.30 -24.26 -68.89
C PRO A 245 49.24 -25.47 -68.81
N SER A 246 50.13 -25.65 -69.80
CA SER A 246 51.10 -26.75 -69.85
C SER A 246 52.11 -26.79 -68.70
N THR A 247 52.30 -25.67 -68.00
CA THR A 247 53.21 -25.55 -66.84
C THR A 247 52.41 -25.56 -65.53
N GLY A 248 51.30 -24.82 -65.48
CA GLY A 248 50.39 -24.78 -64.34
C GLY A 248 49.77 -26.14 -64.01
N GLU A 249 49.32 -26.91 -65.01
CA GLU A 249 48.73 -28.24 -64.79
C GLU A 249 49.74 -29.24 -64.23
N VAL A 250 51.01 -29.18 -64.66
CA VAL A 250 52.10 -30.02 -64.13
C VAL A 250 52.41 -29.63 -62.69
N GLN A 251 52.64 -28.33 -62.41
CA GLN A 251 52.89 -27.81 -61.06
C GLN A 251 51.74 -28.13 -60.11
N ARG A 252 50.49 -27.98 -60.56
CA ARG A 252 49.27 -28.33 -59.80
C ARG A 252 49.25 -29.81 -59.46
N THR A 253 49.50 -30.69 -60.44
CA THR A 253 49.43 -32.14 -60.26
C THR A 253 50.51 -32.65 -59.30
N GLU A 254 51.74 -32.14 -59.42
CA GLU A 254 52.84 -32.43 -58.49
C GLU A 254 52.51 -31.91 -57.07
N SER A 255 52.08 -30.66 -56.95
CA SER A 255 51.78 -30.03 -55.66
C SER A 255 50.58 -30.69 -54.97
N LEU A 256 49.54 -31.12 -55.71
CA LEU A 256 48.41 -31.89 -55.16
C LEU A 256 48.84 -33.28 -54.66
N LYS A 257 49.79 -33.92 -55.34
CA LYS A 257 50.36 -35.20 -54.89
C LYS A 257 51.09 -35.02 -53.55
N SER A 258 52.03 -34.07 -53.48
CA SER A 258 52.74 -33.76 -52.23
C SER A 258 51.80 -33.26 -51.12
N LEU A 259 50.74 -32.52 -51.47
CA LEU A 259 49.72 -32.09 -50.51
C LEU A 259 48.97 -33.31 -49.94
N ARG A 260 48.60 -34.30 -50.76
CA ARG A 260 47.96 -35.55 -50.29
C ARG A 260 48.85 -36.31 -49.30
N ASP A 261 50.14 -36.40 -49.58
CA ASP A 261 51.12 -37.10 -48.73
C ASP A 261 51.28 -36.46 -47.33
N ILE A 262 50.98 -35.15 -47.18
CA ILE A 262 50.97 -34.45 -45.88
C ILE A 262 49.57 -34.40 -45.27
N ALA A 263 48.53 -34.19 -46.07
CA ALA A 263 47.17 -33.94 -45.60
C ALA A 263 46.50 -35.19 -45.02
N ILE A 264 46.67 -36.37 -45.65
CA ILE A 264 46.06 -37.61 -45.15
C ILE A 264 46.60 -37.97 -43.75
N PRO A 265 47.92 -37.98 -43.48
CA PRO A 265 48.45 -38.21 -42.13
C PRO A 265 48.17 -37.10 -41.10
N LEU A 266 47.59 -35.97 -41.50
CA LEU A 266 47.08 -34.94 -40.59
C LEU A 266 45.59 -35.13 -40.26
N ALA A 267 44.81 -35.69 -41.19
CA ALA A 267 43.38 -35.95 -41.06
C ALA A 267 43.07 -37.32 -40.42
N GLU A 268 43.80 -38.39 -40.76
CA GLU A 268 43.63 -39.74 -40.21
C GLU A 268 44.33 -39.90 -38.84
N ARG A 269 44.38 -38.84 -38.01
CA ARG A 269 45.01 -38.86 -36.67
C ARG A 269 43.96 -39.22 -35.60
N PRO A 270 44.20 -40.26 -34.76
CA PRO A 270 43.25 -40.66 -33.71
C PRO A 270 42.82 -39.50 -32.79
N ALA A 271 41.52 -39.23 -32.72
CA ALA A 271 40.92 -38.24 -31.84
C ALA A 271 39.68 -38.79 -31.14
N ARG A 272 39.29 -38.18 -30.00
CA ARG A 272 38.03 -38.44 -29.26
C ARG A 272 37.73 -39.90 -28.88
N GLY A 273 38.73 -40.78 -28.91
CA GLY A 273 38.55 -42.21 -28.64
C GLY A 273 38.33 -43.08 -29.89
N ASP A 274 38.54 -42.57 -31.11
CA ASP A 274 38.70 -43.43 -32.28
C ASP A 274 39.96 -44.30 -32.13
N LEU A 275 39.76 -45.58 -31.81
CA LEU A 275 40.80 -46.61 -31.75
C LEU A 275 41.02 -47.32 -33.09
N THR A 276 40.23 -46.99 -34.11
CA THR A 276 40.22 -47.64 -35.44
C THR A 276 40.99 -46.83 -36.49
N GLY A 277 41.01 -45.50 -36.37
CA GLY A 277 41.60 -44.61 -37.37
C GLY A 277 40.76 -44.51 -38.66
N GLU A 278 39.48 -44.89 -38.61
CA GLU A 278 38.57 -44.82 -39.76
C GLU A 278 38.02 -43.40 -40.00
N VAL A 279 38.08 -42.50 -39.02
CA VAL A 279 37.51 -41.15 -39.12
C VAL A 279 38.52 -40.18 -39.77
N CYS A 280 38.08 -39.44 -40.79
CA CYS A 280 38.88 -38.40 -41.41
C CYS A 280 38.65 -37.07 -40.69
N HIS A 281 39.44 -36.82 -39.65
CA HIS A 281 39.36 -35.64 -38.75
C HIS A 281 39.87 -34.35 -39.42
N TRP A 282 39.16 -33.90 -40.46
CA TRP A 282 39.48 -32.67 -41.20
C TRP A 282 38.49 -31.52 -40.99
N ALA A 283 37.25 -31.83 -40.60
CA ALA A 283 36.17 -30.85 -40.44
C ALA A 283 35.52 -30.87 -39.04
N ASP A 284 36.00 -31.71 -38.12
CA ASP A 284 35.43 -31.86 -36.78
C ASP A 284 36.05 -30.92 -35.73
N GLY A 285 37.18 -30.27 -36.03
CA GLY A 285 37.84 -29.36 -35.10
C GLY A 285 37.02 -28.08 -34.80
N TYR A 286 37.02 -27.69 -33.53
CA TYR A 286 36.33 -26.49 -33.04
C TYR A 286 37.14 -25.23 -33.40
N HIS A 287 36.57 -24.20 -34.00
CA HIS A 287 35.14 -23.89 -34.18
C HIS A 287 34.63 -24.02 -35.62
N LEU A 288 35.45 -24.54 -36.54
CA LEU A 288 35.05 -24.75 -37.95
C LEU A 288 33.84 -25.70 -38.04
N ASN A 289 33.85 -26.77 -37.25
CA ASN A 289 32.83 -27.82 -37.30
C ASN A 289 31.41 -27.32 -37.01
N VAL A 290 31.25 -26.50 -35.96
CA VAL A 290 29.94 -25.93 -35.59
C VAL A 290 29.48 -24.86 -36.59
N ARG A 291 30.39 -24.15 -37.25
CA ARG A 291 30.07 -23.16 -38.30
C ARG A 291 29.66 -23.82 -39.62
N LEU A 292 30.22 -24.98 -39.96
CA LEU A 292 29.72 -25.84 -41.04
C LEU A 292 28.37 -26.45 -40.68
N TYR A 293 28.20 -26.96 -39.45
CA TYR A 293 26.95 -27.55 -38.98
C TYR A 293 25.81 -26.52 -38.86
N GLU A 294 26.11 -25.27 -38.53
CA GLU A 294 25.17 -24.15 -38.56
C GLU A 294 24.55 -23.99 -39.96
N LYS A 295 25.36 -24.02 -41.03
CA LYS A 295 24.84 -23.88 -42.40
C LYS A 295 24.01 -25.07 -42.88
N LEU A 296 24.17 -26.24 -42.26
CA LEU A 296 23.25 -27.37 -42.42
C LEU A 296 21.95 -27.14 -41.63
N LEU A 297 22.03 -26.71 -40.37
CA LEU A 297 20.85 -26.49 -39.54
C LEU A 297 19.97 -25.32 -39.99
N VAL A 298 20.51 -24.32 -40.70
CA VAL A 298 19.71 -23.21 -41.26
C VAL A 298 18.74 -23.67 -42.36
N SER A 299 19.00 -24.80 -43.04
CA SER A 299 18.16 -25.28 -44.15
C SER A 299 16.84 -25.92 -43.72
N VAL A 300 16.49 -25.86 -42.43
CA VAL A 300 15.18 -26.30 -41.89
C VAL A 300 14.11 -25.22 -41.99
N PHE A 301 14.48 -23.97 -42.28
CA PHE A 301 13.54 -22.87 -42.53
C PHE A 301 13.20 -22.76 -44.02
N ASP A 302 12.01 -22.26 -44.36
CA ASP A 302 11.61 -22.05 -45.75
C ASP A 302 12.27 -20.79 -46.34
N VAL A 303 12.99 -20.92 -47.47
CA VAL A 303 13.59 -19.78 -48.20
C VAL A 303 12.59 -18.65 -48.54
N LEU A 304 11.30 -18.98 -48.66
CA LEU A 304 10.25 -18.03 -49.01
C LEU A 304 9.57 -17.39 -47.79
N ASP A 305 9.73 -17.98 -46.60
CA ASP A 305 9.08 -17.56 -45.36
C ASP A 305 9.93 -18.02 -44.16
N GLU A 306 10.96 -17.24 -43.82
CA GLU A 306 11.91 -17.58 -42.76
C GLU A 306 11.27 -17.68 -41.35
N GLY A 307 9.97 -17.35 -41.21
CA GLY A 307 9.15 -17.55 -40.02
C GLY A 307 8.59 -18.97 -39.88
N LYS A 308 8.85 -19.87 -40.83
CA LYS A 308 8.36 -21.26 -40.84
C LYS A 308 9.48 -22.27 -40.97
N LEU A 309 9.24 -23.44 -40.37
CA LEU A 309 9.98 -24.66 -40.65
C LEU A 309 9.41 -25.32 -41.92
N THR A 310 10.27 -26.01 -42.66
CA THR A 310 9.91 -26.85 -43.81
C THR A 310 8.99 -28.01 -43.40
N GLU A 311 8.15 -28.50 -44.33
CA GLU A 311 7.29 -29.67 -44.06
C GLU A 311 8.13 -30.93 -43.74
N GLU A 312 9.29 -31.09 -44.37
CA GLU A 312 10.21 -32.23 -44.19
C GLU A 312 11.25 -32.03 -43.07
N VAL A 313 10.98 -31.19 -42.06
CA VAL A 313 11.97 -30.81 -41.03
C VAL A 313 12.49 -32.01 -40.22
N GLU A 314 11.66 -33.01 -39.95
CA GLU A 314 12.11 -34.21 -39.21
C GLU A 314 13.04 -35.08 -40.08
N GLU A 315 12.71 -35.27 -41.36
CA GLU A 315 13.55 -35.98 -42.32
C GLU A 315 14.88 -35.25 -42.59
N ILE A 316 14.87 -33.92 -42.68
CA ILE A 316 16.09 -33.11 -42.78
C ILE A 316 16.98 -33.36 -41.56
N LEU A 317 16.44 -33.24 -40.34
CA LEU A 317 17.20 -33.42 -39.10
C LEU A 317 17.76 -34.84 -38.97
N GLU A 318 17.02 -35.87 -39.39
CA GLU A 318 17.53 -37.25 -39.44
C GLU A 318 18.65 -37.40 -40.47
N LEU A 319 18.51 -36.82 -41.67
CA LEU A 319 19.59 -36.80 -42.67
C LEU A 319 20.85 -36.08 -42.15
N LEU A 320 20.70 -34.99 -41.40
CA LEU A 320 21.84 -34.26 -40.84
C LEU A 320 22.67 -35.10 -39.86
N LYS A 321 22.10 -36.12 -39.19
CA LYS A 321 22.85 -37.04 -38.34
C LYS A 321 23.95 -37.80 -39.11
N SER A 322 23.77 -38.02 -40.41
CA SER A 322 24.81 -38.64 -41.26
C SER A 322 26.10 -37.82 -41.32
N THR A 323 26.05 -36.51 -41.07
CA THR A 323 27.21 -35.61 -41.04
C THR A 323 27.95 -35.61 -39.70
N TRP A 324 27.34 -36.11 -38.62
CA TRP A 324 27.88 -36.03 -37.25
C TRP A 324 29.23 -36.73 -37.10
N ARG A 325 29.50 -37.81 -37.86
CA ARG A 325 30.80 -38.52 -37.87
C ARG A 325 31.93 -37.68 -38.50
N VAL A 326 31.62 -36.80 -39.46
CA VAL A 326 32.60 -35.97 -40.19
C VAL A 326 32.83 -34.63 -39.49
N LEU A 327 31.78 -34.08 -38.86
CA LEU A 327 31.81 -32.81 -38.13
C LEU A 327 32.03 -32.99 -36.61
N GLY A 328 32.12 -34.24 -36.12
CA GLY A 328 32.27 -34.55 -34.69
C GLY A 328 31.19 -33.89 -33.82
N ILE A 329 29.93 -34.03 -34.23
CA ILE A 329 28.77 -33.49 -33.52
C ILE A 329 28.21 -34.57 -32.59
N THR A 330 27.97 -34.23 -31.32
CA THR A 330 27.19 -35.05 -30.37
C THR A 330 25.77 -34.53 -30.26
N GLU A 331 24.86 -35.28 -29.64
CA GLU A 331 23.50 -34.82 -29.37
C GLU A 331 23.47 -33.50 -28.59
N THR A 332 24.31 -33.36 -27.55
CA THR A 332 24.45 -32.11 -26.78
C THR A 332 24.91 -30.94 -27.67
N ILE A 333 25.85 -31.16 -28.59
CA ILE A 333 26.30 -30.12 -29.54
C ILE A 333 25.16 -29.76 -30.51
N HIS A 334 24.43 -30.76 -31.02
CA HIS A 334 23.28 -30.55 -31.90
C HIS A 334 22.18 -29.73 -31.22
N TYR A 335 21.71 -30.14 -30.04
CA TYR A 335 20.65 -29.42 -29.32
C TYR A 335 21.07 -27.99 -28.96
N THR A 336 22.35 -27.77 -28.60
CA THR A 336 22.89 -26.42 -28.34
C THR A 336 22.89 -25.54 -29.60
N CYS A 337 23.42 -26.04 -30.73
CA CYS A 337 23.46 -25.28 -31.97
C CYS A 337 22.04 -25.01 -32.51
N TYR A 338 21.16 -26.01 -32.47
CA TYR A 338 19.80 -25.90 -33.00
C TYR A 338 18.92 -25.00 -32.13
N ALA A 339 19.06 -25.04 -30.80
CA ALA A 339 18.42 -24.11 -29.89
C ALA A 339 18.80 -22.64 -30.20
N TRP A 340 20.08 -22.35 -30.41
CA TRP A 340 20.53 -20.99 -30.77
C TRP A 340 20.02 -20.56 -32.14
N ILE A 341 20.03 -21.45 -33.15
CA ILE A 341 19.52 -21.14 -34.50
C ILE A 341 18.03 -20.82 -34.47
N LEU A 342 17.22 -21.64 -33.78
CA LEU A 342 15.79 -21.37 -33.59
C LEU A 342 15.57 -20.07 -32.80
N PHE A 343 16.30 -19.84 -31.70
CA PHE A 343 16.14 -18.63 -30.92
C PHE A 343 16.52 -17.36 -31.70
N ARG A 344 17.61 -17.40 -32.48
CA ARG A 344 18.00 -16.32 -33.40
C ARG A 344 16.93 -16.07 -34.45
N GLN A 345 16.35 -17.11 -35.02
CA GLN A 345 15.31 -16.95 -36.04
C GLN A 345 14.00 -16.39 -35.45
N TYR A 346 13.66 -16.76 -34.21
CA TYR A 346 12.59 -16.09 -33.45
C TYR A 346 12.90 -14.60 -33.22
N VAL A 347 14.12 -14.21 -32.86
CA VAL A 347 14.47 -12.78 -32.67
C VAL A 347 14.45 -11.98 -33.98
N ILE A 348 14.62 -12.63 -35.13
CA ILE A 348 14.46 -12.01 -36.46
C ILE A 348 12.98 -11.84 -36.84
N THR A 349 12.18 -12.89 -36.68
CA THR A 349 10.82 -13.00 -37.23
C THR A 349 9.68 -12.68 -36.26
N SER A 350 9.97 -12.73 -34.96
CA SER A 350 9.02 -12.69 -33.84
C SER A 350 7.99 -13.84 -33.81
N GLU A 351 8.20 -14.92 -34.57
CA GLU A 351 7.25 -16.04 -34.67
C GLU A 351 7.26 -16.97 -33.44
N GLN A 352 6.15 -16.98 -32.70
CA GLN A 352 6.03 -17.69 -31.40
C GLN A 352 6.19 -19.21 -31.52
N GLY A 353 5.90 -19.80 -32.69
CA GLY A 353 6.13 -21.23 -32.94
C GLY A 353 7.61 -21.59 -32.85
N ILE A 354 8.48 -20.78 -33.45
CA ILE A 354 9.94 -21.00 -33.45
C ILE A 354 10.49 -20.90 -32.01
N LEU A 355 10.00 -19.96 -31.20
CA LEU A 355 10.40 -19.82 -29.79
C LEU A 355 10.12 -21.09 -28.98
N ARG A 356 8.96 -21.72 -29.19
CA ARG A 356 8.61 -22.98 -28.49
C ARG A 356 9.47 -24.15 -28.94
N HIS A 357 9.78 -24.24 -30.24
CA HIS A 357 10.76 -25.21 -30.73
C HIS A 357 12.15 -24.97 -30.11
N ALA A 358 12.59 -23.71 -29.97
CA ALA A 358 13.87 -23.38 -29.31
C ALA A 358 13.88 -23.84 -27.84
N ILE A 359 12.81 -23.56 -27.09
CA ILE A 359 12.60 -24.03 -25.71
C ILE A 359 12.67 -25.56 -25.63
N ASP A 360 12.07 -26.28 -26.59
CA ASP A 360 12.08 -27.74 -26.60
C ASP A 360 13.42 -28.36 -27.00
N GLN A 361 14.29 -27.66 -27.74
CA GLN A 361 15.69 -28.09 -27.87
C GLN A 361 16.52 -27.75 -26.62
N LEU A 362 16.31 -26.58 -26.01
CA LEU A 362 16.98 -26.19 -24.75
C LEU A 362 16.70 -27.20 -23.61
N LYS A 363 15.48 -27.73 -23.52
CA LYS A 363 15.10 -28.80 -22.57
C LYS A 363 15.84 -30.13 -22.79
N LYS A 364 16.36 -30.39 -23.99
CA LYS A 364 17.09 -31.63 -24.33
C LYS A 364 18.59 -31.55 -24.09
N ILE A 365 19.14 -30.35 -23.83
CA ILE A 365 20.55 -30.19 -23.48
C ILE A 365 20.75 -30.79 -22.06
N PRO A 366 21.52 -31.90 -21.92
CA PRO A 366 21.69 -32.53 -20.62
C PRO A 366 22.55 -31.67 -19.68
N LEU A 367 22.22 -31.71 -18.40
CA LEU A 367 23.03 -31.12 -17.33
C LEU A 367 24.42 -31.82 -17.28
N LYS A 368 25.46 -31.11 -16.86
CA LYS A 368 26.84 -31.60 -16.67
C LYS A 368 26.86 -32.87 -15.80
N GLU A 369 26.01 -32.93 -14.76
CA GLU A 369 25.78 -34.12 -13.93
C GLU A 369 25.16 -35.32 -14.68
N GLN A 370 24.37 -35.08 -15.72
CA GLN A 370 23.68 -36.12 -16.51
C GLN A 370 24.56 -36.70 -17.64
N ARG A 371 25.55 -35.93 -18.11
CA ARG A 371 26.45 -36.33 -19.22
C ARG A 371 27.43 -37.42 -18.82
N GLY A 372 27.79 -38.28 -19.78
CA GLY A 372 28.80 -39.33 -19.59
C GLY A 372 30.23 -38.79 -19.45
N PRO A 373 31.18 -39.54 -18.85
CA PRO A 373 32.53 -39.03 -18.57
C PRO A 373 33.32 -38.65 -19.84
N GLN A 374 33.16 -39.39 -20.94
CA GLN A 374 33.77 -39.06 -22.23
C GLN A 374 33.19 -37.76 -22.82
N GLU A 375 31.88 -37.54 -22.70
CA GLU A 375 31.23 -36.32 -23.18
C GLU A 375 31.60 -35.10 -22.33
N ARG A 376 31.69 -35.23 -21.00
CA ARG A 376 32.22 -34.18 -20.12
C ARG A 376 33.63 -33.76 -20.51
N LEU A 377 34.53 -34.73 -20.73
CA LEU A 377 35.90 -34.46 -21.18
C LEU A 377 35.93 -33.81 -22.56
N HIS A 378 35.08 -34.25 -23.48
CA HIS A 378 34.98 -33.67 -24.81
C HIS A 378 34.49 -32.22 -24.77
N LEU A 379 33.36 -31.94 -24.12
CA LEU A 379 32.82 -30.57 -24.03
C LEU A 379 33.77 -29.65 -23.27
N LYS A 380 34.48 -30.16 -22.24
CA LYS A 380 35.53 -29.40 -21.55
C LYS A 380 36.78 -29.15 -22.42
N SER A 381 36.99 -29.87 -23.52
CA SER A 381 38.02 -29.54 -24.51
C SER A 381 37.56 -28.51 -25.56
N LEU A 382 36.27 -28.12 -25.58
CA LEU A 382 35.73 -27.16 -26.53
C LEU A 382 35.76 -25.74 -25.96
N HIS A 383 36.93 -25.11 -26.04
CA HIS A 383 37.17 -23.74 -25.61
C HIS A 383 37.70 -22.88 -26.76
N VAL A 384 37.37 -21.59 -26.72
CA VAL A 384 37.73 -20.58 -27.70
C VAL A 384 38.13 -19.31 -26.97
N ARG A 385 39.31 -18.79 -27.28
CA ARG A 385 39.74 -17.46 -26.82
C ARG A 385 39.09 -16.39 -27.69
N VAL A 386 38.43 -15.44 -27.03
CA VAL A 386 37.78 -14.28 -27.66
C VAL A 386 38.40 -13.02 -27.07
N ASP A 387 38.95 -12.18 -27.93
CA ASP A 387 39.47 -10.88 -27.54
C ASP A 387 38.31 -9.88 -27.46
N GLY A 388 38.05 -9.36 -26.26
CA GLY A 388 37.05 -8.33 -26.00
C GLY A 388 37.66 -7.04 -25.46
N GLU A 389 36.81 -6.03 -25.25
CA GLU A 389 37.21 -4.70 -24.75
C GLU A 389 37.85 -4.78 -23.34
N GLU A 390 37.42 -5.75 -22.53
CA GLU A 390 37.98 -6.07 -21.21
C GLU A 390 39.13 -7.10 -21.25
N GLY A 391 39.72 -7.34 -22.43
CA GLY A 391 40.81 -8.29 -22.65
C GLY A 391 40.38 -9.66 -23.18
N SER A 392 41.36 -10.56 -23.32
CA SER A 392 41.14 -11.90 -23.88
C SER A 392 40.53 -12.86 -22.85
N ARG A 393 39.32 -13.35 -23.13
CA ARG A 393 38.61 -14.32 -22.28
C ARG A 393 38.52 -15.67 -22.98
N ASP A 394 38.69 -16.74 -22.23
CA ASP A 394 38.46 -18.10 -22.71
C ASP A 394 36.99 -18.46 -22.48
N VAL A 395 36.33 -19.01 -23.50
CA VAL A 395 34.88 -19.21 -23.53
C VAL A 395 34.58 -20.65 -23.93
N SER A 396 33.75 -21.35 -23.15
CA SER A 396 33.36 -22.73 -23.47
C SER A 396 32.33 -22.78 -24.60
N PHE A 397 32.22 -23.91 -25.31
CA PHE A 397 31.23 -24.10 -26.36
C PHE A 397 29.80 -23.74 -25.94
N LEU A 398 29.37 -24.19 -24.75
CA LEU A 398 28.04 -23.86 -24.23
C LEU A 398 27.90 -22.36 -23.96
N GLN A 399 28.92 -21.69 -23.40
CA GLN A 399 28.91 -20.24 -23.19
C GLN A 399 28.84 -19.45 -24.52
N SER A 400 29.57 -19.88 -25.56
CA SER A 400 29.59 -19.21 -26.87
C SER A 400 28.23 -19.15 -27.57
N PHE A 401 27.35 -20.12 -27.31
CA PHE A 401 26.00 -20.22 -27.88
C PHE A 401 24.89 -19.77 -26.91
N LEU A 402 25.02 -20.08 -25.61
CA LEU A 402 23.97 -19.82 -24.62
C LEU A 402 24.06 -18.44 -23.96
N SER A 403 25.26 -17.87 -23.76
CA SER A 403 25.38 -16.53 -23.16
C SER A 403 24.79 -15.38 -24.00
N PRO A 404 24.79 -15.40 -25.35
CA PRO A 404 24.05 -14.42 -26.15
C PRO A 404 22.53 -14.52 -25.92
N ILE A 405 21.97 -15.74 -25.86
CA ILE A 405 20.55 -15.98 -25.56
C ILE A 405 20.19 -15.43 -24.17
N GLN A 406 21.04 -15.72 -23.17
CA GLN A 406 20.85 -15.21 -21.81
C GLN A 406 20.84 -13.67 -21.79
N LYS A 407 21.85 -13.02 -22.36
CA LYS A 407 21.95 -11.56 -22.41
C LYS A 407 20.75 -10.91 -23.08
N TRP A 408 20.27 -11.47 -24.19
CA TRP A 408 19.08 -10.94 -24.87
C TRP A 408 17.83 -11.10 -24.00
N ALA A 409 17.64 -12.27 -23.36
CA ALA A 409 16.49 -12.53 -22.49
C ALA A 409 16.51 -11.68 -21.21
N ASP A 410 17.67 -11.53 -20.56
CA ASP A 410 17.87 -10.64 -19.40
C ASP A 410 17.48 -9.20 -19.77
N LYS A 411 17.93 -8.72 -20.95
CA LYS A 411 17.62 -7.39 -21.49
C LYS A 411 16.14 -7.19 -21.79
N GLN A 412 15.41 -8.21 -22.27
CA GLN A 412 13.95 -8.10 -22.44
C GLN A 412 13.18 -8.13 -21.11
N LEU A 413 13.66 -8.89 -20.12
CA LEU A 413 13.00 -9.02 -18.83
C LEU A 413 13.29 -7.84 -17.89
N GLY A 414 14.41 -7.13 -18.08
CA GLY A 414 14.76 -5.90 -17.35
C GLY A 414 13.86 -4.67 -17.62
N ASP A 415 13.06 -4.67 -18.70
CA ASP A 415 11.92 -3.75 -18.85
C ASP A 415 10.70 -4.46 -19.47
N TYR A 416 10.26 -5.53 -18.80
CA TYR A 416 9.09 -6.30 -19.24
C TYR A 416 7.81 -5.44 -19.32
N HIS A 417 7.69 -4.37 -18.52
CA HIS A 417 6.54 -3.47 -18.54
C HIS A 417 6.38 -2.74 -19.88
N LEU A 418 7.50 -2.35 -20.49
CA LEU A 418 7.55 -1.69 -21.79
C LEU A 418 7.46 -2.72 -22.93
N ILE A 419 8.22 -3.82 -22.83
CA ILE A 419 8.46 -4.76 -23.94
C ILE A 419 7.29 -5.72 -24.13
N PHE A 420 6.72 -6.24 -23.05
CA PHE A 420 5.57 -7.16 -23.10
C PHE A 420 4.24 -6.44 -22.81
N ALA A 421 4.18 -5.13 -23.07
CA ALA A 421 3.06 -4.26 -22.69
C ALA A 421 1.68 -4.73 -23.19
N GLU A 422 1.64 -5.48 -24.30
CA GLU A 422 0.43 -5.98 -24.97
C GLU A 422 0.30 -7.52 -24.97
N GLY A 423 1.31 -8.29 -24.49
CA GLY A 423 1.38 -9.74 -24.73
C GLY A 423 2.08 -10.56 -23.65
N SER A 424 1.31 -11.12 -22.71
CA SER A 424 1.81 -11.90 -21.58
C SER A 424 2.34 -13.30 -21.94
N MET A 425 1.75 -14.01 -22.91
CA MET A 425 2.17 -15.39 -23.24
C MET A 425 3.63 -15.47 -23.73
N VAL A 426 4.11 -14.48 -24.47
CA VAL A 426 5.51 -14.45 -24.96
C VAL A 426 6.47 -14.27 -23.79
N MET A 427 6.10 -13.49 -22.78
CA MET A 427 6.91 -13.31 -21.56
C MET A 427 7.07 -14.63 -20.80
N GLU A 428 6.04 -15.49 -20.73
CA GLU A 428 6.15 -16.81 -20.09
C GLU A 428 7.14 -17.74 -20.81
N ASP A 429 7.10 -17.75 -22.15
CA ASP A 429 8.05 -18.50 -22.98
C ASP A 429 9.48 -17.92 -22.83
N ILE A 430 9.67 -16.58 -22.79
CA ILE A 430 10.99 -15.94 -22.58
C ILE A 430 11.56 -16.13 -21.17
N VAL A 431 10.73 -16.04 -20.11
CA VAL A 431 11.15 -16.42 -18.75
C VAL A 431 11.61 -17.88 -18.75
N THR A 432 10.88 -18.78 -19.44
CA THR A 432 11.25 -20.19 -19.53
C THR A 432 12.59 -20.40 -20.24
N VAL A 433 12.90 -19.64 -21.30
CA VAL A 433 14.25 -19.61 -21.91
C VAL A 433 15.28 -19.15 -20.88
N ALA A 434 15.08 -17.98 -20.26
CA ALA A 434 16.05 -17.38 -19.33
C ALA A 434 16.42 -18.30 -18.17
N MET A 435 15.45 -19.02 -17.57
CA MET A 435 15.75 -19.94 -16.46
C MET A 435 16.49 -21.21 -16.92
N ILE A 436 16.14 -21.78 -18.09
CA ILE A 436 16.84 -22.97 -18.62
C ILE A 436 18.29 -22.64 -19.01
N VAL A 437 18.47 -21.53 -19.73
CA VAL A 437 19.77 -21.07 -20.24
C VAL A 437 20.70 -20.68 -19.07
N ARG A 438 20.19 -19.97 -18.06
CA ARG A 438 20.91 -19.64 -16.82
C ARG A 438 21.42 -20.89 -16.13
N ARG A 439 20.55 -21.88 -15.91
CA ARG A 439 20.90 -23.12 -15.21
C ARG A 439 22.00 -23.90 -15.95
N LEU A 440 21.92 -23.98 -17.27
CA LEU A 440 22.96 -24.59 -18.11
C LEU A 440 24.30 -23.82 -18.01
N LEU A 441 24.27 -22.49 -17.96
CA LEU A 441 25.48 -21.66 -17.86
C LEU A 441 26.16 -21.73 -16.49
N LEU A 442 25.38 -21.75 -15.40
CA LEU A 442 25.90 -21.82 -14.02
C LEU A 442 26.66 -23.13 -13.78
N GLU A 443 26.07 -24.26 -14.19
CA GLU A 443 26.66 -25.59 -14.01
C GLU A 443 27.98 -25.77 -14.80
N GLU A 444 28.10 -25.13 -15.97
CA GLU A 444 29.33 -25.16 -16.77
C GLU A 444 30.50 -24.39 -16.15
N SER A 445 30.24 -23.41 -15.27
CA SER A 445 31.31 -22.66 -14.63
C SER A 445 32.22 -23.55 -13.77
N ASP A 446 33.53 -23.33 -13.88
CA ASP A 446 34.55 -23.99 -13.04
C ASP A 446 34.87 -23.14 -11.78
N ILE A 447 34.11 -22.06 -11.54
CA ILE A 447 34.24 -21.20 -10.36
C ILE A 447 33.69 -21.97 -9.15
N PRO A 448 34.39 -22.02 -8.00
CA PRO A 448 33.87 -22.69 -6.82
C PRO A 448 32.57 -22.03 -6.33
N VAL A 449 31.59 -22.87 -5.98
CA VAL A 449 30.17 -22.56 -5.68
C VAL A 449 29.96 -21.62 -4.46
N GLN A 450 31.02 -21.04 -3.91
CA GLN A 450 31.02 -20.23 -2.70
C GLN A 450 30.95 -18.70 -2.95
N SER A 451 30.95 -18.25 -4.21
CA SER A 451 30.67 -16.86 -4.56
C SER A 451 29.35 -16.72 -5.35
N SER A 452 28.34 -16.16 -4.68
CA SER A 452 27.10 -15.62 -5.28
C SER A 452 26.38 -16.49 -6.34
N THR A 453 25.93 -17.68 -5.94
CA THR A 453 24.90 -18.43 -6.71
C THR A 453 23.52 -17.76 -6.57
N VAL A 454 23.35 -16.63 -7.26
CA VAL A 454 22.08 -15.88 -7.34
C VAL A 454 20.98 -16.83 -7.84
N SER A 455 20.02 -17.14 -6.98
CA SER A 455 19.07 -18.25 -7.17
C SER A 455 18.01 -17.98 -8.26
N ASP A 456 17.19 -18.99 -8.57
CA ASP A 456 16.03 -18.86 -9.45
C ASP A 456 14.99 -17.85 -8.92
N ARG A 457 14.98 -17.58 -7.60
CA ARG A 457 14.14 -16.53 -6.99
C ARG A 457 14.76 -15.16 -7.18
N ASP A 458 16.02 -15.02 -6.75
CA ASP A 458 16.80 -13.79 -6.77
C ASP A 458 16.87 -13.19 -8.19
N GLN A 459 16.95 -14.02 -9.24
CA GLN A 459 16.91 -13.52 -10.63
C GLN A 459 15.54 -12.96 -11.03
N ILE A 460 14.44 -13.58 -10.57
CA ILE A 460 13.09 -13.06 -10.80
C ILE A 460 12.92 -11.74 -10.03
N GLU A 461 13.46 -11.65 -8.81
CA GLU A 461 13.49 -10.41 -8.02
C GLU A 461 14.32 -9.32 -8.71
N LEU A 462 15.46 -9.64 -9.34
CA LEU A 462 16.24 -8.70 -10.16
C LEU A 462 15.47 -8.19 -11.39
N TYR A 463 14.75 -9.06 -12.12
CA TYR A 463 13.89 -8.62 -13.23
C TYR A 463 12.75 -7.73 -12.74
N ILE A 464 12.12 -8.06 -11.61
CA ILE A 464 11.09 -7.22 -11.00
C ILE A 464 11.70 -5.87 -10.61
N SER A 465 12.82 -5.85 -9.88
CA SER A 465 13.49 -4.61 -9.46
C SER A 465 13.85 -3.70 -10.64
N SER A 466 14.55 -4.23 -11.64
CA SER A 466 14.94 -3.46 -12.84
C SER A 466 13.72 -2.94 -13.61
N SER A 467 12.74 -3.81 -13.89
CA SER A 467 11.55 -3.46 -14.66
C SER A 467 10.63 -2.49 -13.91
N VAL A 468 10.50 -2.63 -12.59
CA VAL A 468 9.73 -1.71 -11.73
C VAL A 468 10.44 -0.36 -11.61
N LYS A 469 11.77 -0.31 -11.40
CA LYS A 469 12.57 0.94 -11.40
C LYS A 469 12.40 1.70 -12.73
N ASN A 470 12.56 0.99 -13.85
CA ASN A 470 12.33 1.54 -15.20
C ASN A 470 10.90 2.06 -15.38
N SER A 471 9.89 1.32 -14.91
CA SER A 471 8.49 1.74 -15.06
C SER A 471 8.11 2.92 -14.17
N PHE A 472 8.60 2.95 -12.93
CA PHE A 472 8.42 4.09 -12.01
C PHE A 472 9.09 5.35 -12.55
N ALA A 473 10.32 5.28 -13.06
CA ALA A 473 11.01 6.40 -13.69
C ALA A 473 10.27 6.93 -14.93
N ARG A 474 9.70 6.03 -15.76
CA ARG A 474 8.84 6.40 -16.90
C ARG A 474 7.53 7.07 -16.46
N ILE A 475 6.94 6.69 -15.33
CA ILE A 475 5.73 7.33 -14.76
C ILE A 475 6.07 8.71 -14.20
N LEU A 476 7.14 8.84 -13.39
CA LEU A 476 7.58 10.10 -12.79
C LEU A 476 7.77 11.17 -13.89
N GLN A 477 8.54 10.84 -14.93
CA GLN A 477 8.79 11.71 -16.09
C GLN A 477 7.56 11.99 -16.98
N ALA A 478 6.43 11.33 -16.74
CA ALA A 478 5.15 11.64 -17.38
C ALA A 478 4.32 12.60 -16.51
N VAL A 479 4.32 12.41 -15.19
CA VAL A 479 3.69 13.32 -14.21
C VAL A 479 4.39 14.68 -14.18
N ASP A 480 5.73 14.71 -14.25
CA ASP A 480 6.51 15.96 -14.34
C ASP A 480 6.22 16.78 -15.62
N LYS A 481 5.50 16.20 -16.59
CA LYS A 481 5.17 16.81 -17.89
C LYS A 481 3.68 17.04 -18.10
N SER A 482 2.83 16.63 -17.15
CA SER A 482 1.41 16.86 -17.25
C SER A 482 1.05 18.25 -16.70
N ASP A 483 0.64 19.17 -17.58
CA ASP A 483 -0.03 20.43 -17.23
C ASP A 483 -1.46 20.18 -16.70
N THR A 484 -1.59 19.26 -15.73
CA THR A 484 -2.84 18.89 -15.05
C THR A 484 -3.24 19.99 -14.07
N MET A 485 -3.92 20.99 -14.61
CA MET A 485 -4.50 22.14 -13.89
C MET A 485 -5.44 21.70 -12.75
N GLY A 486 -4.89 21.49 -11.55
CA GLY A 486 -5.64 21.31 -10.29
C GLY A 486 -5.29 20.10 -9.43
N GLU A 487 -4.41 19.18 -9.85
CA GLU A 487 -4.00 18.02 -9.02
C GLU A 487 -2.50 17.99 -8.76
N HIS A 488 -2.11 17.75 -7.50
CA HIS A 488 -0.71 17.80 -7.08
C HIS A 488 0.09 16.59 -7.62
N PRO A 489 1.33 16.76 -8.10
CA PRO A 489 2.13 15.69 -8.72
C PRO A 489 2.21 14.40 -7.91
N LEU A 490 2.40 14.48 -6.57
CA LEU A 490 2.42 13.28 -5.72
C LEU A 490 1.08 12.52 -5.69
N ALA A 491 -0.06 13.20 -5.79
CA ALA A 491 -1.37 12.54 -5.84
C ALA A 491 -1.59 11.80 -7.17
N LEU A 492 -1.17 12.41 -8.28
CA LEU A 492 -1.18 11.79 -9.61
C LEU A 492 -0.23 10.57 -9.67
N LEU A 493 0.98 10.73 -9.13
CA LEU A 493 1.97 9.66 -9.02
C LEU A 493 1.42 8.46 -8.22
N ALA A 494 0.69 8.70 -7.12
CA ALA A 494 0.09 7.64 -6.33
C ALA A 494 -0.94 6.81 -7.14
N GLU A 495 -1.83 7.45 -7.89
CA GLU A 495 -2.82 6.73 -8.72
C GLU A 495 -2.20 6.08 -9.96
N GLU A 496 -1.12 6.62 -10.55
CA GLU A 496 -0.38 5.92 -11.63
C GLU A 496 0.39 4.70 -11.09
N VAL A 497 1.05 4.79 -9.93
CA VAL A 497 1.68 3.64 -9.26
C VAL A 497 0.63 2.57 -8.93
N LYS A 498 -0.56 2.98 -8.51
CA LYS A 498 -1.69 2.07 -8.25
C LYS A 498 -2.25 1.43 -9.52
N LYS A 499 -2.22 2.11 -10.66
CA LYS A 499 -2.55 1.54 -11.98
C LYS A 499 -1.49 0.53 -12.43
N LEU A 500 -0.21 0.81 -12.18
CA LEU A 500 0.88 -0.12 -12.44
C LEU A 500 0.70 -1.42 -11.63
N LEU A 501 0.52 -1.33 -10.31
CA LEU A 501 0.26 -2.50 -9.45
C LEU A 501 -0.94 -3.36 -9.89
N LYS A 502 -2.02 -2.72 -10.38
CA LYS A 502 -3.17 -3.43 -10.97
C LYS A 502 -2.82 -4.16 -12.26
N LYS A 503 -1.95 -3.58 -13.10
CA LYS A 503 -1.45 -4.25 -14.32
C LYS A 503 -0.54 -5.42 -13.95
N ASP A 504 0.38 -5.25 -13.01
CA ASP A 504 1.29 -6.29 -12.52
C ASP A 504 0.52 -7.51 -12.00
N SER A 505 -0.39 -7.27 -11.05
CA SER A 505 -1.20 -8.31 -10.39
C SER A 505 -2.03 -9.13 -11.37
N THR A 506 -2.44 -8.55 -12.51
CA THR A 506 -3.30 -9.21 -13.50
C THR A 506 -2.56 -9.77 -14.71
N MET A 507 -1.42 -9.19 -15.10
CA MET A 507 -0.73 -9.49 -16.36
C MET A 507 0.62 -10.19 -16.20
N PHE A 508 1.39 -9.84 -15.17
CA PHE A 508 2.80 -10.24 -15.05
C PHE A 508 3.06 -11.17 -13.86
N MET A 509 2.47 -10.88 -12.69
CA MET A 509 2.63 -11.71 -11.48
C MET A 509 2.12 -13.15 -11.65
N PRO A 510 1.03 -13.45 -12.39
CA PRO A 510 0.60 -14.84 -12.67
C PRO A 510 1.61 -15.69 -13.47
N ILE A 511 2.65 -15.07 -14.05
CA ILE A 511 3.79 -15.75 -14.68
C ILE A 511 4.92 -15.91 -13.65
N LEU A 512 5.32 -14.81 -13.02
CA LEU A 512 6.49 -14.76 -12.12
C LEU A 512 6.27 -15.56 -10.82
N CYS A 513 5.05 -15.55 -10.26
CA CYS A 513 4.68 -16.34 -9.08
C CYS A 513 4.84 -17.86 -9.26
N ARG A 514 4.89 -18.37 -10.51
CA ARG A 514 5.16 -19.81 -10.77
C ARG A 514 6.62 -20.21 -10.54
N ARG A 515 7.52 -19.24 -10.36
CA ARG A 515 8.96 -19.46 -10.07
C ARG A 515 9.34 -18.91 -8.68
N HIS A 516 8.83 -17.74 -8.34
CA HIS A 516 9.05 -17.08 -7.05
C HIS A 516 7.69 -16.62 -6.47
N PRO A 517 7.09 -17.36 -5.52
CA PRO A 517 5.73 -17.09 -5.04
C PRO A 517 5.48 -15.65 -4.57
N HIS A 518 6.47 -15.02 -3.95
CA HIS A 518 6.35 -13.67 -3.38
C HIS A 518 6.53 -12.54 -4.41
N ALA A 519 6.55 -12.81 -5.73
CA ALA A 519 6.78 -11.81 -6.78
C ALA A 519 5.86 -10.58 -6.64
N THR A 520 4.58 -10.81 -6.34
CA THR A 520 3.59 -9.75 -6.05
C THR A 520 3.99 -8.89 -4.87
N ILE A 521 4.53 -9.49 -3.80
CA ILE A 521 5.00 -8.80 -2.60
C ILE A 521 6.25 -7.96 -2.91
N VAL A 522 7.16 -8.47 -3.75
CA VAL A 522 8.38 -7.77 -4.16
C VAL A 522 8.04 -6.53 -5.02
N SER A 523 7.20 -6.66 -6.06
CA SER A 523 6.74 -5.49 -6.84
C SER A 523 6.01 -4.48 -5.96
N ALA A 524 5.09 -4.94 -5.10
CA ALA A 524 4.36 -4.07 -4.17
C ALA A 524 5.26 -3.34 -3.17
N SER A 525 6.30 -4.00 -2.65
CA SER A 525 7.25 -3.40 -1.69
C SER A 525 8.22 -2.42 -2.35
N LEU A 526 8.65 -2.68 -3.59
CA LEU A 526 9.50 -1.76 -4.35
C LEU A 526 8.74 -0.47 -4.69
N LEU A 527 7.49 -0.58 -5.17
CA LEU A 527 6.67 0.58 -5.46
C LEU A 527 6.24 1.34 -4.18
N HIS A 528 6.16 0.66 -3.03
CA HIS A 528 6.05 1.30 -1.72
C HIS A 528 7.31 2.12 -1.37
N LYS A 529 8.52 1.53 -1.46
CA LYS A 529 9.81 2.24 -1.21
C LYS A 529 9.95 3.45 -2.14
N PHE A 530 9.72 3.28 -3.45
CA PHE A 530 9.91 4.35 -4.44
C PHE A 530 8.91 5.51 -4.28
N TYR A 531 7.62 5.24 -4.04
CA TYR A 531 6.67 6.31 -3.76
C TYR A 531 6.92 6.95 -2.37
N GLY A 532 7.20 6.14 -1.35
CA GLY A 532 7.51 6.60 0.00
C GLY A 532 8.69 7.57 0.05
N ASN A 533 9.76 7.31 -0.71
CA ASN A 533 10.91 8.20 -0.83
C ASN A 533 10.54 9.59 -1.38
N LYS A 534 9.66 9.66 -2.39
CA LYS A 534 9.19 10.94 -2.97
C LYS A 534 8.12 11.63 -2.11
N LEU A 535 7.33 10.85 -1.37
CA LEU A 535 6.30 11.33 -0.45
C LEU A 535 6.87 11.94 0.83
N LYS A 536 7.96 11.36 1.37
CA LYS A 536 8.49 11.69 2.69
C LYS A 536 8.81 13.19 2.90
N PRO A 537 9.52 13.90 1.99
CA PRO A 537 9.80 15.33 2.17
C PRO A 537 8.53 16.19 2.27
N PHE A 538 7.47 15.82 1.54
CA PHE A 538 6.17 16.49 1.62
C PHE A 538 5.51 16.24 2.98
N VAL A 539 5.48 14.99 3.44
CA VAL A 539 4.91 14.60 4.75
C VAL A 539 5.65 15.26 5.92
N ASP A 540 6.98 15.31 5.89
CA ASP A 540 7.81 15.96 6.91
C ASP A 540 7.58 17.50 6.95
N SER A 541 7.14 18.10 5.84
CA SER A 541 6.83 19.55 5.73
C SER A 541 5.37 19.94 6.06
N ALA A 542 4.48 18.97 6.21
CA ALA A 542 3.03 19.20 6.20
C ALA A 542 2.49 19.75 7.54
N GLU A 543 2.59 21.06 7.77
CA GLU A 543 2.13 21.66 9.02
C GLU A 543 0.63 21.99 9.10
N HIS A 544 -0.03 22.23 7.96
CA HIS A 544 -1.37 22.84 7.85
C HIS A 544 -2.25 22.14 6.80
N LEU A 545 -3.58 22.32 6.87
CA LEU A 545 -4.51 21.85 5.83
C LEU A 545 -4.43 22.78 4.60
N THR A 546 -3.46 22.54 3.72
CA THR A 546 -3.41 23.14 2.37
C THR A 546 -4.24 22.32 1.37
N GLU A 547 -4.47 22.88 0.18
CA GLU A 547 -5.10 22.16 -0.93
C GLU A 547 -4.27 20.94 -1.35
N ASP A 548 -2.93 21.07 -1.36
CA ASP A 548 -1.99 19.98 -1.62
C ASP A 548 -2.12 18.86 -0.59
N VAL A 549 -2.20 19.18 0.71
CA VAL A 549 -2.37 18.19 1.78
C VAL A 549 -3.73 17.47 1.64
N VAL A 550 -4.77 18.19 1.23
CA VAL A 550 -6.11 17.64 0.94
C VAL A 550 -6.15 16.79 -0.34
N SER A 551 -5.19 16.96 -1.25
CA SER A 551 -5.01 16.14 -2.47
C SER A 551 -4.13 14.91 -2.23
N VAL A 552 -2.94 15.09 -1.64
CA VAL A 552 -1.89 14.07 -1.51
C VAL A 552 -2.19 13.05 -0.42
N PHE A 553 -2.65 13.48 0.77
CA PHE A 553 -2.84 12.54 1.89
C PHE A 553 -3.90 11.46 1.60
N PRO A 554 -5.07 11.76 1.00
CA PRO A 554 -6.02 10.73 0.59
C PRO A 554 -5.46 9.78 -0.47
N ALA A 555 -4.70 10.28 -1.44
CA ALA A 555 -4.10 9.45 -2.49
C ALA A 555 -3.00 8.52 -1.92
N ALA A 556 -2.18 9.02 -1.01
CA ALA A 556 -1.13 8.26 -0.33
C ALA A 556 -1.69 7.15 0.59
N ASP A 557 -2.69 7.43 1.42
CA ASP A 557 -3.38 6.37 2.21
C ASP A 557 -4.03 5.34 1.28
N ASN A 558 -4.72 5.77 0.22
CA ASN A 558 -5.41 4.86 -0.69
C ASN A 558 -4.45 3.96 -1.49
N LEU A 559 -3.24 4.43 -1.82
CA LEU A 559 -2.17 3.59 -2.34
C LEU A 559 -1.62 2.63 -1.28
N GLU A 560 -1.36 3.10 -0.05
CA GLU A 560 -0.83 2.27 1.03
C GLU A 560 -1.81 1.14 1.43
N GLN A 561 -3.09 1.44 1.63
CA GLN A 561 -4.11 0.41 1.91
C GLN A 561 -4.17 -0.61 0.77
N TYR A 562 -4.13 -0.18 -0.50
CA TYR A 562 -4.16 -1.09 -1.64
C TYR A 562 -2.92 -2.01 -1.72
N ILE A 563 -1.73 -1.49 -1.39
CA ILE A 563 -0.50 -2.28 -1.27
C ILE A 563 -0.61 -3.31 -0.14
N LEU A 564 -1.10 -2.90 1.04
CA LEU A 564 -1.26 -3.78 2.20
C LEU A 564 -2.28 -4.90 1.95
N ASP A 565 -3.42 -4.60 1.31
CA ASP A 565 -4.41 -5.59 0.91
C ASP A 565 -3.88 -6.53 -0.18
N LEU A 566 -3.10 -6.03 -1.15
CA LEU A 566 -2.47 -6.85 -2.19
C LEU A 566 -1.44 -7.84 -1.62
N ILE A 567 -0.59 -7.39 -0.69
CA ILE A 567 0.38 -8.23 0.01
C ILE A 567 -0.34 -9.29 0.87
N LYS A 568 -1.34 -8.87 1.64
CA LYS A 568 -2.19 -9.76 2.44
C LYS A 568 -2.94 -10.80 1.59
N SER A 569 -3.33 -10.45 0.37
CA SER A 569 -3.92 -11.37 -0.61
C SER A 569 -2.91 -12.35 -1.23
N ALA A 570 -1.61 -12.07 -1.16
CA ALA A 570 -0.55 -12.95 -1.69
C ALA A 570 0.01 -13.91 -0.62
N CYS A 571 -0.14 -13.60 0.67
CA CYS A 571 0.31 -14.44 1.78
C CYS A 571 -0.72 -15.52 2.17
N GLU A 572 -0.76 -16.64 1.43
CA GLU A 572 -1.63 -17.80 1.74
C GLU A 572 -1.16 -18.62 2.97
N GLY A 573 -1.04 -17.98 4.14
CA GLY A 573 -0.85 -18.64 5.45
C GLY A 573 0.48 -18.39 6.16
N GLU A 574 1.40 -17.62 5.57
CA GLU A 574 2.62 -17.16 6.27
C GLU A 574 2.37 -15.92 7.13
N ASN A 575 3.31 -15.60 8.03
CA ASN A 575 3.22 -14.46 8.93
C ASN A 575 3.31 -13.13 8.16
N VAL A 576 2.15 -12.59 7.74
CA VAL A 576 2.00 -11.29 7.07
C VAL A 576 2.69 -10.16 7.85
N GLU A 577 2.73 -10.28 9.19
CA GLU A 577 3.50 -9.39 10.07
C GLU A 577 4.98 -9.22 9.67
N ILE A 578 5.64 -10.24 9.12
CA ILE A 578 7.06 -10.16 8.73
C ILE A 578 7.21 -9.22 7.52
N HIS A 579 6.33 -9.32 6.53
CA HIS A 579 6.32 -8.40 5.40
C HIS A 579 5.88 -6.99 5.81
N PHE A 580 4.89 -6.86 6.69
CA PHE A 580 4.47 -5.55 7.23
C PHE A 580 5.50 -4.90 8.16
N ARG A 581 6.43 -5.66 8.76
CA ARG A 581 7.61 -5.12 9.48
C ARG A 581 8.77 -4.77 8.55
N LYS A 582 8.83 -5.34 7.34
CA LYS A 582 9.81 -4.99 6.29
C LYS A 582 9.42 -3.71 5.53
N LEU A 583 8.14 -3.31 5.53
CA LEU A 583 7.68 -2.01 5.07
C LEU A 583 7.75 -0.97 6.19
N ASN A 584 8.19 0.25 5.88
CA ASN A 584 8.12 1.41 6.77
C ASN A 584 6.87 2.23 6.41
N PRO A 585 5.74 2.14 7.14
CA PRO A 585 4.48 2.75 6.69
C PRO A 585 4.59 4.27 6.57
N TYR A 586 3.86 4.86 5.63
CA TYR A 586 3.87 6.31 5.38
C TYR A 586 3.31 7.14 6.55
N GLN A 587 2.60 6.50 7.49
CA GLN A 587 2.04 7.10 8.71
C GLN A 587 1.12 8.32 8.46
N ILE A 588 0.50 8.39 7.27
CA ILE A 588 -0.36 9.51 6.85
C ILE A 588 -1.43 9.83 7.89
N GLU A 589 -2.12 8.84 8.44
CA GLU A 589 -3.15 9.03 9.49
C GLU A 589 -2.63 9.67 10.79
N SER A 590 -1.31 9.61 11.04
CA SER A 590 -0.68 10.23 12.22
C SER A 590 -0.34 11.71 11.98
N VAL A 591 0.20 12.01 10.80
CA VAL A 591 0.52 13.39 10.40
C VAL A 591 -0.76 14.16 10.08
N SER A 592 -1.68 13.56 9.32
CA SER A 592 -3.02 14.13 9.07
C SER A 592 -3.79 14.37 10.37
N GLY A 593 -3.73 13.43 11.33
CA GLY A 593 -4.31 13.60 12.66
C GLY A 593 -3.72 14.80 13.41
N THR A 594 -2.41 14.99 13.35
CA THR A 594 -1.72 16.16 13.96
C THR A 594 -2.17 17.48 13.32
N VAL A 595 -2.27 17.52 11.99
CA VAL A 595 -2.71 18.70 11.24
C VAL A 595 -4.21 19.00 11.48
N VAL A 596 -5.05 17.98 11.53
CA VAL A 596 -6.48 18.11 11.89
C VAL A 596 -6.65 18.56 13.34
N MET A 597 -5.84 18.08 14.29
CA MET A 597 -5.87 18.56 15.68
C MET A 597 -5.52 20.06 15.78
N ARG A 598 -4.58 20.57 14.97
CA ARG A 598 -4.30 22.01 14.89
C ARG A 598 -5.51 22.79 14.36
N TRP A 599 -6.18 22.29 13.32
CA TRP A 599 -7.41 22.88 12.80
C TRP A 599 -8.55 22.87 13.83
N ILE A 600 -8.78 21.74 14.51
CA ILE A 600 -9.79 21.61 15.59
C ILE A 600 -9.51 22.66 16.67
N ASN A 601 -8.29 22.73 17.21
CA ASN A 601 -7.95 23.69 18.27
C ASN A 601 -8.21 25.16 17.84
N SER A 602 -7.94 25.50 16.58
CA SER A 602 -8.26 26.83 16.02
C SER A 602 -9.77 27.11 15.98
N GLN A 603 -10.58 26.14 15.54
CA GLN A 603 -12.04 26.27 15.49
C GLN A 603 -12.68 26.26 16.89
N LEU A 604 -12.17 25.46 17.83
CA LEU A 604 -12.66 25.44 19.21
C LEU A 604 -12.44 26.80 19.91
N GLY A 605 -11.26 27.40 19.73
CA GLY A 605 -11.00 28.77 20.21
C GLY A 605 -11.94 29.81 19.60
N ARG A 606 -12.29 29.66 18.32
CA ARG A 606 -13.29 30.49 17.65
C ARG A 606 -14.70 30.26 18.20
N ILE A 607 -15.13 29.02 18.42
CA ILE A 607 -16.47 28.68 18.96
C ILE A 607 -16.65 29.32 20.33
N VAL A 608 -15.70 29.18 21.26
CA VAL A 608 -15.79 29.81 22.59
C VAL A 608 -15.85 31.34 22.47
N GLY A 609 -14.97 31.93 21.66
CA GLY A 609 -15.01 33.37 21.36
C GLY A 609 -16.22 33.84 20.53
N TRP A 610 -17.05 32.94 19.99
CA TRP A 610 -18.37 33.26 19.43
C TRP A 610 -19.45 33.16 20.52
N VAL A 611 -19.46 32.07 21.30
CA VAL A 611 -20.36 31.85 22.46
C VAL A 611 -20.38 33.08 23.38
N GLU A 612 -19.20 33.58 23.77
CA GLU A 612 -19.08 34.77 24.62
C GLU A 612 -19.68 36.04 23.97
N ARG A 613 -19.42 36.28 22.68
CA ARG A 613 -19.94 37.45 21.96
C ARG A 613 -21.44 37.36 21.73
N THR A 614 -21.98 36.18 21.47
CA THR A 614 -23.41 35.94 21.30
C THR A 614 -24.15 36.15 22.63
N LEU A 615 -23.58 35.71 23.75
CA LEU A 615 -24.12 35.98 25.10
C LEU A 615 -24.07 37.47 25.47
N GLN A 616 -23.00 38.19 25.13
CA GLN A 616 -22.90 39.64 25.33
C GLN A 616 -23.91 40.47 24.51
N GLN A 617 -24.53 39.87 23.48
CA GLN A 617 -25.54 40.51 22.63
C GLN A 617 -26.97 40.06 22.92
N GLU A 618 -27.14 39.04 23.76
CA GLU A 618 -28.44 38.48 24.13
C GLU A 618 -29.24 39.44 25.01
N ARG A 619 -30.55 39.52 24.77
CA ARG A 619 -31.51 40.36 25.51
C ARG A 619 -32.41 39.56 26.42
N TRP A 620 -32.49 38.25 26.20
CA TRP A 620 -33.42 37.32 26.87
C TRP A 620 -34.89 37.60 26.56
N ASP A 621 -35.15 38.14 25.37
CA ASP A 621 -36.48 38.15 24.74
C ASP A 621 -36.76 36.77 24.10
N PRO A 622 -38.00 36.25 24.12
CA PRO A 622 -38.36 35.02 23.40
C PRO A 622 -38.40 35.28 21.89
N ILE A 623 -37.87 34.34 21.08
CA ILE A 623 -37.86 34.47 19.60
C ILE A 623 -39.29 34.62 19.04
N SER A 624 -40.25 33.88 19.58
CA SER A 624 -41.67 33.96 19.22
C SER A 624 -42.57 33.37 20.31
N PRO A 625 -43.90 33.57 20.28
CA PRO A 625 -44.82 32.91 21.23
C PRO A 625 -44.74 31.37 21.23
N GLN A 626 -44.31 30.78 20.11
CA GLN A 626 -44.07 29.34 19.95
C GLN A 626 -42.65 28.92 20.34
N GLN A 627 -41.65 29.81 20.19
CA GLN A 627 -40.25 29.59 20.56
C GLN A 627 -39.88 30.49 21.74
N ARG A 628 -40.32 30.10 22.95
CA ARG A 628 -40.18 30.86 24.20
C ARG A 628 -38.74 30.89 24.78
N HIS A 629 -37.73 30.57 23.98
CA HIS A 629 -36.30 30.60 24.34
C HIS A 629 -35.60 31.79 23.67
N GLY A 630 -34.41 32.13 24.17
CA GLY A 630 -33.56 33.18 23.61
C GLY A 630 -32.99 32.82 22.24
N SER A 631 -32.45 33.85 21.55
CA SER A 631 -31.87 33.73 20.21
C SER A 631 -30.49 33.08 20.20
N SER A 632 -29.70 33.36 21.25
CA SER A 632 -28.29 33.00 21.38
C SER A 632 -28.02 31.49 21.25
N ILE A 633 -28.85 30.64 21.84
CA ILE A 633 -28.67 29.18 21.76
C ILE A 633 -28.80 28.66 20.32
N VAL A 634 -29.68 29.27 19.50
CA VAL A 634 -29.88 28.87 18.10
C VAL A 634 -28.64 29.20 17.26
N GLU A 635 -28.05 30.38 17.48
CA GLU A 635 -26.81 30.78 16.81
C GLU A 635 -25.59 29.93 17.28
N VAL A 636 -25.54 29.55 18.56
CA VAL A 636 -24.52 28.61 19.05
C VAL A 636 -24.64 27.24 18.38
N TYR A 637 -25.86 26.70 18.22
CA TYR A 637 -26.06 25.47 17.43
C TYR A 637 -25.63 25.65 15.97
N ARG A 638 -26.05 26.73 15.32
CA ARG A 638 -25.70 27.01 13.92
C ARG A 638 -24.18 27.04 13.68
N ILE A 639 -23.41 27.67 14.58
CA ILE A 639 -21.95 27.74 14.49
C ILE A 639 -21.28 26.38 14.78
N VAL A 640 -21.85 25.59 15.69
CA VAL A 640 -21.38 24.22 15.97
C VAL A 640 -21.65 23.29 14.80
N GLU A 641 -22.86 23.32 14.23
CA GLU A 641 -23.24 22.55 13.03
C GLU A 641 -22.36 22.93 11.82
N GLU A 642 -22.15 24.23 11.57
CA GLU A 642 -21.23 24.71 10.53
C GLU A 642 -19.79 24.20 10.73
N THR A 643 -19.32 24.11 11.98
CA THR A 643 -17.98 23.56 12.28
C THR A 643 -17.92 22.04 12.11
N VAL A 644 -18.99 21.33 12.45
CA VAL A 644 -19.13 19.88 12.25
C VAL A 644 -19.13 19.55 10.76
N ASP A 645 -19.88 20.28 9.94
CA ASP A 645 -19.88 20.12 8.48
C ASP A 645 -18.51 20.44 7.88
N GLN A 646 -17.83 21.50 8.32
CA GLN A 646 -16.45 21.77 7.91
C GLN A 646 -15.50 20.61 8.26
N PHE A 647 -15.59 20.05 9.48
CA PHE A 647 -14.78 18.90 9.90
C PHE A 647 -15.04 17.65 9.03
N PHE A 648 -16.30 17.36 8.71
CA PHE A 648 -16.64 16.25 7.83
C PHE A 648 -16.28 16.52 6.36
N GLY A 649 -16.20 17.79 5.93
CA GLY A 649 -15.71 18.21 4.62
C GLY A 649 -14.19 18.03 4.40
N ILE A 650 -13.37 17.98 5.46
CA ILE A 650 -11.93 17.72 5.36
C ILE A 650 -11.70 16.31 4.77
N LYS A 651 -11.08 16.21 3.59
CA LYS A 651 -10.92 14.91 2.90
C LYS A 651 -9.79 14.01 3.42
N VAL A 652 -8.86 14.53 4.24
CA VAL A 652 -7.72 13.74 4.72
C VAL A 652 -8.16 12.61 5.67
N PRO A 653 -7.38 11.51 5.78
CA PRO A 653 -7.63 10.46 6.76
C PRO A 653 -7.64 11.00 8.20
N MET A 654 -8.49 10.43 9.07
CA MET A 654 -8.64 10.86 10.47
C MET A 654 -8.90 9.64 11.37
N ARG A 655 -8.56 9.73 12.65
CA ARG A 655 -8.79 8.66 13.64
C ARG A 655 -9.87 9.09 14.63
N LEU A 656 -10.29 8.16 15.48
CA LEU A 656 -11.29 8.41 16.52
C LEU A 656 -10.81 9.45 17.57
N THR A 657 -9.50 9.64 17.72
CA THR A 657 -8.89 10.65 18.59
C THR A 657 -9.28 12.08 18.24
N GLU A 658 -9.32 12.40 16.94
CA GLU A 658 -9.65 13.72 16.41
C GLU A 658 -11.16 14.01 16.59
N LEU A 659 -12.03 13.03 16.30
CA LEU A 659 -13.46 13.12 16.59
C LEU A 659 -13.73 13.36 18.09
N ASN A 660 -13.06 12.61 18.97
CA ASN A 660 -13.18 12.78 20.41
C ASN A 660 -12.64 14.14 20.90
N ALA A 661 -11.72 14.78 20.18
CA ALA A 661 -11.28 16.15 20.48
C ALA A 661 -12.34 17.18 20.08
N LEU A 662 -12.96 17.04 18.90
CA LEU A 662 -14.08 17.88 18.47
C LEU A 662 -15.25 17.82 19.46
N PHE A 663 -15.70 16.61 19.84
CA PHE A 663 -16.76 16.42 20.84
C PHE A 663 -16.46 17.14 22.16
N ARG A 664 -15.28 16.93 22.76
CA ARG A 664 -14.90 17.57 24.03
C ARG A 664 -14.86 19.10 23.94
N GLY A 665 -14.46 19.63 22.79
CA GLY A 665 -14.44 21.07 22.56
C GLY A 665 -15.83 21.69 22.43
N ILE A 666 -16.74 21.00 21.75
CA ILE A 666 -18.16 21.40 21.66
C ILE A 666 -18.83 21.28 23.04
N ASP A 667 -18.58 20.20 23.79
CA ASP A 667 -19.07 20.01 25.16
C ASP A 667 -18.62 21.16 26.08
N ASN A 668 -17.33 21.52 26.01
CA ASN A 668 -16.78 22.66 26.73
C ASN A 668 -17.44 23.99 26.33
N ALA A 669 -17.76 24.19 25.04
CA ALA A 669 -18.46 25.40 24.59
C ALA A 669 -19.88 25.52 25.19
N PHE A 670 -20.62 24.41 25.29
CA PHE A 670 -21.92 24.38 25.97
C PHE A 670 -21.81 24.47 27.50
N GLN A 671 -20.74 23.96 28.13
CA GLN A 671 -20.43 24.21 29.55
C GLN A 671 -20.18 25.71 29.81
N VAL A 672 -19.34 26.37 28.99
CA VAL A 672 -19.09 27.82 29.08
C VAL A 672 -20.40 28.61 28.91
N TYR A 673 -21.23 28.24 27.94
CA TYR A 673 -22.54 28.87 27.73
C TYR A 673 -23.45 28.76 28.96
N ALA A 674 -23.56 27.57 29.56
CA ALA A 674 -24.41 27.33 30.74
C ALA A 674 -23.89 28.06 32.00
N ASN A 675 -22.58 28.01 32.25
CA ASN A 675 -21.98 28.66 33.41
C ASN A 675 -22.05 30.19 33.31
N HIS A 676 -21.85 30.79 32.12
CA HIS A 676 -21.98 32.23 31.95
C HIS A 676 -23.41 32.76 32.23
N ILE A 677 -24.46 31.97 31.96
CA ILE A 677 -25.83 32.34 32.36
C ILE A 677 -25.96 32.38 33.89
N VAL A 678 -25.32 31.44 34.60
CA VAL A 678 -25.33 31.34 36.07
C VAL A 678 -24.48 32.42 36.74
N ASP A 679 -23.33 32.79 36.16
CA ASP A 679 -22.44 33.83 36.69
C ASP A 679 -23.08 35.23 36.70
N ASN A 680 -24.11 35.44 35.88
CA ASN A 680 -24.92 36.67 35.86
C ASN A 680 -26.06 36.69 36.89
N LEU A 681 -26.26 35.64 37.70
CA LEU A 681 -27.23 35.64 38.81
C LEU A 681 -26.59 36.09 40.14
N ALA A 682 -27.28 36.99 40.85
CA ALA A 682 -26.96 37.38 42.22
C ALA A 682 -27.06 36.19 43.21
N SER A 683 -26.56 36.35 44.45
CA SER A 683 -26.75 35.31 45.45
C SER A 683 -28.20 35.23 45.89
N LYS A 684 -28.67 34.01 46.19
CA LYS A 684 -29.97 33.78 46.85
C LYS A 684 -30.07 34.55 48.18
N ASP A 685 -28.96 34.64 48.90
CA ASP A 685 -28.88 35.33 50.20
C ASP A 685 -28.96 36.86 50.09
N ASP A 686 -28.68 37.45 48.91
CA ASP A 686 -28.75 38.90 48.68
C ASP A 686 -30.22 39.37 48.54
N LEU A 687 -31.10 38.49 48.05
CA LEU A 687 -32.54 38.74 47.93
C LEU A 687 -33.27 38.65 49.28
N ILE A 688 -32.72 37.89 50.23
CA ILE A 688 -33.39 37.57 51.49
C ILE A 688 -33.08 38.69 52.52
N PRO A 689 -34.10 39.34 53.12
CA PRO A 689 -33.85 40.40 54.09
C PRO A 689 -33.08 39.90 55.33
N PRO A 690 -32.38 40.78 56.07
CA PRO A 690 -31.74 40.42 57.34
C PRO A 690 -32.79 39.95 58.36
N LEU A 691 -32.40 39.01 59.24
CA LEU A 691 -33.29 38.52 60.29
C LEU A 691 -33.58 39.64 61.30
N PRO A 692 -34.87 39.94 61.60
CA PRO A 692 -35.23 40.86 62.67
C PRO A 692 -34.66 40.44 64.03
N VAL A 693 -34.31 41.42 64.86
CA VAL A 693 -33.84 41.12 66.23
C VAL A 693 -34.97 40.46 67.03
N LEU A 694 -34.71 39.26 67.56
CA LEU A 694 -35.66 38.58 68.44
C LEU A 694 -35.97 39.45 69.66
N THR A 695 -37.26 39.71 69.87
CA THR A 695 -37.79 40.39 71.05
C THR A 695 -38.92 39.54 71.65
N ARG A 696 -39.26 39.80 72.91
CA ARG A 696 -40.37 39.12 73.59
C ARG A 696 -41.55 40.07 73.82
N TYR A 697 -42.75 39.50 73.77
CA TYR A 697 -44.01 40.20 73.97
C TYR A 697 -44.06 41.12 75.20
N ARG A 698 -44.71 42.27 75.04
CA ARG A 698 -44.98 43.29 76.05
C ARG A 698 -46.49 43.52 76.15
N ARG A 699 -47.15 42.96 77.17
CA ARG A 699 -48.49 43.41 77.58
C ARG A 699 -48.43 44.90 77.97
N GLU A 700 -49.35 45.70 77.45
CA GLU A 700 -49.41 47.13 77.74
C GLU A 700 -49.78 47.40 79.20
N ALA A 701 -49.08 48.36 79.81
CA ALA A 701 -49.38 48.88 81.14
C ALA A 701 -48.69 50.24 81.34
N GLY A 702 -49.47 51.32 81.28
CA GLY A 702 -49.06 52.67 81.68
C GLY A 702 -48.22 53.45 80.66
N ILE A 703 -48.74 54.61 80.25
CA ILE A 703 -47.97 55.66 79.59
C ILE A 703 -47.00 56.28 80.61
N LYS A 704 -45.69 56.28 80.31
CA LYS A 704 -44.73 57.27 80.83
C LYS A 704 -43.82 57.71 79.69
N ALA A 705 -43.71 59.02 79.51
CA ALA A 705 -43.06 59.64 78.36
C ALA A 705 -41.54 59.82 78.56
N PHE A 706 -40.87 60.22 77.46
CA PHE A 706 -39.48 60.65 77.39
C PHE A 706 -38.38 59.66 77.81
N VAL A 707 -37.95 58.84 76.85
CA VAL A 707 -36.67 59.14 76.17
C VAL A 707 -36.91 59.02 74.67
N LYS A 708 -36.55 60.05 73.88
CA LYS A 708 -36.56 59.99 72.42
C LYS A 708 -35.30 59.26 71.94
N LYS A 709 -35.21 57.96 72.20
CA LYS A 709 -34.14 57.10 71.69
C LYS A 709 -34.48 56.70 70.25
N GLU A 710 -33.47 56.63 69.39
CA GLU A 710 -33.67 56.55 67.94
C GLU A 710 -34.57 55.37 67.54
N LEU A 711 -35.54 55.67 66.67
CA LEU A 711 -36.14 54.65 65.84
C LEU A 711 -35.03 54.16 64.90
N PHE A 712 -34.46 53.00 65.21
CA PHE A 712 -33.68 52.24 64.24
C PHE A 712 -34.66 51.78 63.15
N ASP A 713 -34.82 52.61 62.13
CA ASP A 713 -35.60 52.24 60.96
C ASP A 713 -34.84 51.15 60.21
N SER A 714 -35.28 49.90 60.40
CA SER A 714 -34.68 48.71 59.79
C SER A 714 -34.77 48.70 58.26
N ARG A 715 -35.44 49.68 57.64
CA ARG A 715 -35.50 49.88 56.20
C ARG A 715 -34.24 50.55 55.63
N LEU A 716 -33.52 51.35 56.41
CA LEU A 716 -32.35 52.09 55.94
C LEU A 716 -31.21 51.18 55.42
N PRO A 717 -30.83 50.06 56.07
CA PRO A 717 -29.81 49.15 55.53
C PRO A 717 -30.27 48.43 54.26
N ASP A 718 -31.55 48.07 54.18
CA ASP A 718 -32.11 47.30 53.07
C ASP A 718 -32.27 48.13 51.80
N GLN A 719 -32.70 49.40 51.91
CA GLN A 719 -32.81 50.31 50.76
C GLN A 719 -31.46 50.58 50.09
N ILE A 720 -30.37 50.62 50.87
CA ILE A 720 -28.99 50.78 50.37
C ILE A 720 -28.47 49.48 49.75
N ARG A 721 -28.95 48.31 50.19
CA ARG A 721 -28.67 47.04 49.50
C ARG A 721 -29.42 46.96 48.17
N SER A 722 -30.71 47.31 48.16
CA SER A 722 -31.57 47.12 46.98
C SER A 722 -31.15 47.93 45.75
N SER A 723 -30.46 49.06 45.94
CA SER A 723 -29.93 49.87 44.82
C SER A 723 -28.67 49.31 44.15
N ASN A 724 -28.07 48.24 44.69
CA ASN A 724 -26.77 47.71 44.25
C ASN A 724 -26.84 46.27 43.68
N ILE A 725 -28.00 45.62 43.73
CA ILE A 725 -28.18 44.23 43.24
C ILE A 725 -28.83 44.27 41.85
N ASN A 726 -28.17 43.70 40.84
CA ASN A 726 -28.72 43.58 39.49
C ASN A 726 -29.73 42.42 39.41
N VAL A 727 -30.95 42.63 39.88
CA VAL A 727 -31.99 41.59 39.90
C VAL A 727 -32.65 41.46 38.51
N LEU A 728 -32.38 40.34 37.84
CA LEU A 728 -33.02 39.98 36.56
C LEU A 728 -34.54 39.83 36.70
N THR A 729 -35.29 40.19 35.66
CA THR A 729 -36.76 40.13 35.68
C THR A 729 -37.29 38.68 35.66
N THR A 730 -38.52 38.46 36.17
CA THR A 730 -39.14 37.12 36.13
C THR A 730 -39.27 36.59 34.69
N PRO A 731 -39.71 37.38 33.69
CA PRO A 731 -39.64 36.99 32.27
C PRO A 731 -38.24 36.59 31.79
N THR A 732 -37.20 37.37 32.11
CA THR A 732 -35.80 37.08 31.73
C THR A 732 -35.35 35.71 32.25
N LEU A 733 -35.62 35.42 33.53
CA LEU A 733 -35.28 34.15 34.17
C LEU A 733 -36.04 32.97 33.53
N CYS A 734 -37.30 33.19 33.12
CA CYS A 734 -38.10 32.18 32.43
C CYS A 734 -37.56 31.88 31.02
N VAL A 735 -37.18 32.91 30.25
CA VAL A 735 -36.54 32.72 28.94
C VAL A 735 -35.18 32.02 29.08
N GLN A 736 -34.37 32.35 30.09
CA GLN A 736 -33.12 31.62 30.39
C GLN A 736 -33.36 30.13 30.68
N LEU A 737 -34.35 29.80 31.52
CA LEU A 737 -34.76 28.42 31.82
C LEU A 737 -35.18 27.66 30.55
N ASN A 738 -36.04 28.27 29.72
CA ASN A 738 -36.47 27.70 28.44
C ASN A 738 -35.29 27.49 27.47
N THR A 739 -34.32 28.39 27.47
CA THR A 739 -33.11 28.34 26.63
C THR A 739 -32.21 27.17 27.02
N LEU A 740 -31.99 26.95 28.32
CA LEU A 740 -31.24 25.80 28.83
C LEU A 740 -31.96 24.47 28.56
N TYR A 741 -33.30 24.43 28.67
CA TYR A 741 -34.07 23.24 28.31
C TYR A 741 -34.06 22.95 26.80
N TYR A 742 -34.11 23.99 25.96
CA TYR A 742 -33.90 23.84 24.52
C TYR A 742 -32.50 23.27 24.22
N ALA A 743 -31.46 23.80 24.88
CA ALA A 743 -30.09 23.32 24.73
C ALA A 743 -29.97 21.81 25.01
N ILE A 744 -30.41 21.33 26.17
CA ILE A 744 -30.25 19.91 26.53
C ILE A 744 -31.06 18.95 25.65
N ASN A 745 -32.16 19.42 25.06
CA ASN A 745 -32.95 18.63 24.11
C ASN A 745 -32.26 18.49 22.74
N GLN A 746 -31.62 19.55 22.25
CA GLN A 746 -30.92 19.53 20.95
C GLN A 746 -29.55 18.81 21.01
N LEU A 747 -28.85 18.82 22.16
CA LEU A 747 -27.57 18.11 22.36
C LEU A 747 -27.63 16.64 21.94
N ASN A 748 -28.76 15.95 22.18
CA ASN A 748 -28.91 14.54 21.82
C ASN A 748 -28.91 14.33 20.30
N LYS A 749 -29.61 15.19 19.55
CA LYS A 749 -29.67 15.12 18.08
C LYS A 749 -28.31 15.45 17.46
N LEU A 750 -27.56 16.37 18.06
CA LEU A 750 -26.20 16.69 17.66
C LEU A 750 -25.25 15.50 17.89
N GLU A 751 -25.38 14.79 19.03
CA GLU A 751 -24.60 13.57 19.29
C GLU A 751 -24.89 12.49 18.24
N ASP A 752 -26.17 12.21 17.98
CA ASP A 752 -26.61 11.22 16.99
C ASP A 752 -26.15 11.58 15.57
N SER A 753 -26.29 12.86 15.16
CA SER A 753 -25.90 13.35 13.83
C SER A 753 -24.39 13.25 13.57
N ILE A 754 -23.56 13.62 14.54
CA ILE A 754 -22.09 13.49 14.43
C ILE A 754 -21.70 12.00 14.28
N TRP A 755 -22.39 11.08 14.97
CA TRP A 755 -22.16 9.64 14.83
C TRP A 755 -22.63 9.07 13.49
N GLU A 756 -23.75 9.56 12.93
CA GLU A 756 -24.19 9.18 11.58
C GLU A 756 -23.18 9.64 10.52
N HIS A 757 -22.71 10.90 10.60
CA HIS A 757 -21.69 11.43 9.68
C HIS A 757 -20.36 10.67 9.79
N TRP A 758 -19.93 10.30 11.00
CA TRP A 758 -18.71 9.50 11.20
C TRP A 758 -18.82 8.08 10.62
N THR A 759 -19.92 7.38 10.88
CA THR A 759 -20.13 6.01 10.38
C THR A 759 -20.33 5.97 8.86
N ARG A 760 -20.89 7.02 8.24
CA ARG A 760 -20.95 7.18 6.79
C ARG A 760 -19.58 7.44 6.14
N LYS A 761 -18.65 8.09 6.85
CA LYS A 761 -17.31 8.43 6.35
C LYS A 761 -16.28 7.30 6.51
N MET A 762 -16.52 6.34 7.39
CA MET A 762 -15.59 5.25 7.72
C MET A 762 -16.17 3.88 7.36
N PRO A 763 -15.70 3.22 6.28
CA PRO A 763 -16.08 1.84 5.97
C PRO A 763 -15.79 0.88 7.13
N ILE A 764 -16.75 0.03 7.45
CA ILE A 764 -16.72 -0.88 8.62
C ILE A 764 -15.48 -1.81 8.59
N GLU A 765 -14.96 -2.12 7.41
CA GLU A 765 -13.77 -2.98 7.23
C GLU A 765 -12.48 -2.36 7.80
N LYS A 766 -12.27 -1.03 7.69
CA LYS A 766 -11.12 -0.34 8.35
C LYS A 766 -11.16 -0.50 9.88
N ILE A 767 -12.34 -0.70 10.48
CA ILE A 767 -12.51 -0.91 11.93
C ILE A 767 -12.09 -2.33 12.34
N TYR A 768 -12.29 -3.34 11.48
CA TYR A 768 -11.92 -4.72 11.77
C TYR A 768 -10.43 -5.00 11.55
N ILE A 769 -9.82 -4.45 10.51
CA ILE A 769 -8.37 -4.62 10.23
C ILE A 769 -7.55 -4.07 11.41
N ARG A 770 -7.90 -2.90 11.94
CA ARG A 770 -7.16 -2.29 13.06
C ARG A 770 -7.29 -3.08 14.37
N LYS A 771 -8.45 -3.72 14.60
CA LYS A 771 -8.73 -4.54 15.79
C LYS A 771 -7.96 -5.86 15.85
N SER A 772 -7.31 -6.31 14.79
CA SER A 772 -6.43 -7.50 14.86
C SER A 772 -5.00 -7.17 15.29
N MET A 773 -4.58 -5.90 15.25
CA MET A 773 -3.26 -5.48 15.72
C MET A 773 -3.30 -4.80 17.10
N ASP A 774 -4.39 -4.11 17.46
CA ASP A 774 -4.44 -3.28 18.69
C ASP A 774 -5.55 -3.69 19.68
N ASP A 775 -5.19 -4.67 20.50
CA ASP A 775 -5.65 -4.99 21.87
C ASP A 775 -7.12 -5.34 22.20
N LYS A 776 -7.27 -6.00 23.36
CA LYS A 776 -8.49 -6.50 24.03
C LYS A 776 -9.42 -5.39 24.56
N SER A 777 -9.63 -4.32 23.79
CA SER A 777 -10.57 -3.25 24.14
C SER A 777 -12.01 -3.68 23.86
N LYS A 778 -12.82 -3.80 24.93
CA LYS A 778 -14.23 -4.23 24.82
C LYS A 778 -15.08 -3.17 24.13
N SER A 779 -15.87 -3.58 23.15
CA SER A 779 -16.91 -2.75 22.56
C SER A 779 -18.08 -2.58 23.54
N SER A 780 -18.06 -1.52 24.34
CA SER A 780 -19.16 -1.14 25.24
C SER A 780 -19.43 0.37 25.18
N THR A 781 -20.56 0.73 24.57
CA THR A 781 -21.29 2.00 24.75
C THR A 781 -20.47 3.29 24.71
N GLN A 782 -20.33 3.86 23.51
CA GLN A 782 -20.20 5.31 23.34
C GLN A 782 -21.58 5.96 23.58
N LYS A 783 -21.89 6.18 24.87
CA LYS A 783 -22.93 7.10 25.33
C LYS A 783 -22.31 7.95 26.42
N GLY A 784 -22.35 9.27 26.24
CA GLY A 784 -21.88 10.22 27.23
C GLY A 784 -20.97 11.33 26.70
N THR A 785 -20.97 11.57 25.39
CA THR A 785 -19.98 12.46 24.74
C THR A 785 -20.25 13.95 25.00
N PHE A 786 -21.43 14.29 25.56
CA PHE A 786 -21.83 15.62 26.02
C PHE A 786 -22.21 15.66 27.52
N ASP A 787 -21.65 14.78 28.35
CA ASP A 787 -22.11 14.66 29.75
C ASP A 787 -21.66 15.81 30.66
N GLY A 788 -20.61 16.55 30.29
CA GLY A 788 -20.21 17.77 30.99
C GLY A 788 -21.23 18.88 30.81
N SER A 789 -21.61 19.19 29.57
CA SER A 789 -22.66 20.18 29.28
C SER A 789 -24.03 19.75 29.80
N ARG A 790 -24.42 18.47 29.69
CA ARG A 790 -25.66 17.96 30.30
C ARG A 790 -25.71 18.19 31.82
N LYS A 791 -24.59 18.00 32.52
CA LYS A 791 -24.47 18.23 33.96
C LYS A 791 -24.63 19.71 34.29
N ASP A 792 -23.85 20.57 33.63
CA ASP A 792 -23.80 22.00 33.96
C ASP A 792 -25.08 22.73 33.52
N ILE A 793 -25.70 22.34 32.40
CA ILE A 793 -27.02 22.85 31.98
C ILE A 793 -28.11 22.47 32.99
N ASN A 794 -28.11 21.25 33.54
CA ASN A 794 -29.07 20.89 34.59
C ASN A 794 -28.82 21.67 35.89
N ALA A 795 -27.55 21.83 36.29
CA ALA A 795 -27.20 22.63 37.47
C ALA A 795 -27.62 24.10 37.31
N ALA A 796 -27.48 24.67 36.10
CA ALA A 796 -27.98 25.99 35.77
C ALA A 796 -29.51 26.08 35.86
N ILE A 797 -30.24 25.11 35.29
CA ILE A 797 -31.71 25.02 35.41
C ILE A 797 -32.15 24.97 36.87
N ASP A 798 -31.49 24.14 37.70
CA ASP A 798 -31.81 23.99 39.11
C ASP A 798 -31.52 25.26 39.93
N ARG A 799 -30.40 25.93 39.68
CA ARG A 799 -30.07 27.21 40.35
C ARG A 799 -30.99 28.36 39.94
N ILE A 800 -31.33 28.48 38.65
CA ILE A 800 -32.20 29.56 38.17
C ILE A 800 -33.64 29.38 38.66
N ARG A 801 -34.19 28.15 38.71
CA ARG A 801 -35.55 27.94 39.24
C ARG A 801 -35.65 28.21 40.75
N GLU A 802 -34.63 27.85 41.52
CA GLU A 802 -34.56 28.17 42.95
C GLU A 802 -34.45 29.69 43.19
N PHE A 803 -33.60 30.37 42.41
CA PHE A 803 -33.47 31.82 42.45
C PHE A 803 -34.78 32.52 42.07
N THR A 804 -35.46 32.05 41.01
CA THR A 804 -36.75 32.61 40.54
C THR A 804 -37.83 32.52 41.62
N GLY A 805 -38.02 31.34 42.23
CA GLY A 805 -38.97 31.19 43.34
C GLY A 805 -38.62 32.08 44.54
N THR A 806 -37.33 32.19 44.87
CA THR A 806 -36.86 33.05 45.97
C THR A 806 -37.10 34.53 45.68
N LYS A 807 -36.83 35.00 44.45
CA LYS A 807 -37.07 36.37 43.99
C LYS A 807 -38.56 36.74 44.14
N ILE A 808 -39.47 35.91 43.62
CA ILE A 808 -40.91 36.18 43.68
C ILE A 808 -41.38 36.40 45.13
N ILE A 809 -40.92 35.58 46.08
CA ILE A 809 -41.41 35.66 47.47
C ILE A 809 -40.69 36.69 48.33
N PHE A 810 -39.36 36.80 48.22
CA PHE A 810 -38.55 37.66 49.10
C PHE A 810 -38.24 39.04 48.52
N TRP A 811 -38.47 39.25 47.22
CA TRP A 811 -38.25 40.51 46.51
C TRP A 811 -39.54 41.11 45.96
N ASP A 812 -40.23 40.42 45.03
CA ASP A 812 -41.37 41.00 44.31
C ASP A 812 -42.61 41.09 45.22
N LEU A 813 -42.96 39.99 45.89
CA LEU A 813 -44.03 39.92 46.89
C LEU A 813 -43.56 40.24 48.32
N ARG A 814 -42.39 40.89 48.47
CA ARG A 814 -41.78 41.21 49.77
C ARG A 814 -42.73 41.97 50.69
N GLU A 815 -43.41 42.99 50.17
CA GLU A 815 -44.34 43.80 50.98
C GLU A 815 -45.56 43.00 51.48
N PRO A 816 -46.40 42.40 50.61
CA PRO A 816 -47.56 41.63 51.07
C PRO A 816 -47.16 40.38 51.88
N PHE A 817 -46.21 39.57 51.37
CA PHE A 817 -45.85 38.29 51.97
C PHE A 817 -44.95 38.46 53.21
N ILE A 818 -43.82 39.16 53.10
CA ILE A 818 -42.78 39.16 54.15
C ILE A 818 -42.96 40.30 55.16
N GLU A 819 -43.39 41.50 54.75
CA GLU A 819 -43.52 42.66 55.67
C GLU A 819 -44.90 42.83 56.31
N ASN A 820 -45.98 42.36 55.69
CA ASN A 820 -47.36 42.65 56.12
C ASN A 820 -48.21 41.43 56.58
N LEU A 821 -48.02 40.21 56.06
CA LEU A 821 -48.76 39.02 56.50
C LEU A 821 -48.79 38.84 58.04
N TYR A 822 -49.94 38.54 58.65
CA TYR A 822 -50.17 38.39 60.10
C TYR A 822 -49.84 39.61 60.98
N LYS A 823 -49.75 40.81 60.40
CA LYS A 823 -49.44 42.06 61.13
C LYS A 823 -50.69 42.96 61.20
N PRO A 824 -51.08 43.47 62.39
CA PRO A 824 -50.47 43.24 63.70
C PRO A 824 -50.91 41.90 64.35
N SER A 825 -51.95 41.24 63.84
CA SER A 825 -52.41 39.92 64.30
C SER A 825 -52.95 39.07 63.14
N VAL A 826 -52.95 37.75 63.32
CA VAL A 826 -53.44 36.77 62.33
C VAL A 826 -54.87 37.08 61.88
N SER A 827 -55.73 37.47 62.82
CA SER A 827 -57.14 37.83 62.58
C SER A 827 -57.36 39.14 61.79
N GLN A 828 -56.32 39.95 61.57
CA GLN A 828 -56.41 41.25 60.86
C GLN A 828 -55.67 41.25 59.52
N SER A 829 -54.72 40.34 59.31
CA SER A 829 -54.01 40.13 58.05
C SER A 829 -53.80 38.64 57.86
N ARG A 830 -54.74 37.99 57.16
CA ARG A 830 -54.71 36.56 56.83
C ARG A 830 -53.98 36.31 55.50
N LEU A 831 -53.67 35.05 55.19
CA LEU A 831 -52.93 34.68 53.98
C LEU A 831 -53.68 34.93 52.67
N GLU A 832 -55.02 34.96 52.66
CA GLU A 832 -55.81 35.23 51.44
C GLU A 832 -55.43 36.55 50.77
N ALA A 833 -55.01 37.55 51.56
CA ALA A 833 -54.52 38.85 51.06
C ALA A 833 -53.21 38.77 50.24
N VAL A 834 -52.57 37.60 50.20
CA VAL A 834 -51.33 37.32 49.45
C VAL A 834 -51.59 36.35 48.29
N ILE A 835 -52.74 35.67 48.25
CA ILE A 835 -53.08 34.70 47.20
C ILE A 835 -53.27 35.37 45.83
N GLU A 836 -53.99 36.49 45.75
CA GLU A 836 -54.18 37.22 44.48
C GLU A 836 -52.84 37.75 43.91
N PRO A 837 -51.95 38.42 44.68
CA PRO A 837 -50.60 38.74 44.22
C PRO A 837 -49.75 37.53 43.80
N LEU A 838 -49.89 36.38 44.49
CA LEU A 838 -49.17 35.16 44.16
C LEU A 838 -49.69 34.50 42.87
N ASP A 839 -50.99 34.58 42.60
CA ASP A 839 -51.61 34.13 41.35
C ASP A 839 -51.17 34.97 40.16
N VAL A 840 -51.06 36.30 40.31
CA VAL A 840 -50.57 37.20 39.26
C VAL A 840 -49.12 36.89 38.86
N GLU A 841 -48.24 36.59 39.81
CA GLU A 841 -46.86 36.17 39.51
C GLU A 841 -46.79 34.72 38.97
N LEU A 842 -47.64 33.81 39.47
CA LEU A 842 -47.72 32.42 39.00
C LEU A 842 -48.19 32.34 37.53
N ASN A 843 -49.18 33.13 37.14
CA ASN A 843 -49.68 33.18 35.76
C ASN A 843 -48.62 33.76 34.80
N GLN A 844 -48.00 34.90 35.13
CA GLN A 844 -46.90 35.48 34.34
C GLN A 844 -45.74 34.48 34.13
N LEU A 845 -45.43 33.67 35.15
CA LEU A 845 -44.42 32.62 35.08
C LEU A 845 -44.87 31.46 34.16
N CYS A 846 -46.13 31.02 34.27
CA CYS A 846 -46.66 29.91 33.47
C CYS A 846 -46.87 30.27 32.00
N ASP A 847 -47.19 31.52 31.67
CA ASP A 847 -47.32 32.01 30.28
C ASP A 847 -46.00 31.88 29.49
N ILE A 848 -44.87 32.08 30.16
CA ILE A 848 -43.54 32.10 29.53
C ILE A 848 -42.85 30.73 29.62
N ILE A 849 -42.92 30.03 30.74
CA ILE A 849 -42.23 28.74 30.96
C ILE A 849 -42.76 27.65 30.02
N VAL A 850 -41.86 26.83 29.46
CA VAL A 850 -42.24 25.63 28.70
C VAL A 850 -42.78 24.52 29.62
N GLU A 851 -43.75 23.78 29.11
CA GLU A 851 -44.56 22.83 29.87
C GLU A 851 -43.73 21.76 30.63
N PRO A 852 -42.63 21.20 30.08
CA PRO A 852 -41.77 20.25 30.81
C PRO A 852 -40.97 20.84 31.98
N LEU A 853 -40.89 22.18 32.10
CA LEU A 853 -40.27 22.87 33.23
C LEU A 853 -41.28 23.37 34.26
N ARG A 854 -42.55 23.59 33.89
CA ARG A 854 -43.60 24.18 34.74
C ARG A 854 -43.54 23.66 36.18
N ASP A 855 -43.75 22.36 36.37
CA ASP A 855 -43.83 21.76 37.70
C ASP A 855 -42.51 21.87 38.48
N ARG A 856 -41.34 21.86 37.82
CA ARG A 856 -40.03 22.08 38.48
C ARG A 856 -39.92 23.50 39.02
N VAL A 857 -40.40 24.50 38.29
CA VAL A 857 -40.31 25.91 38.68
C VAL A 857 -41.40 26.26 39.70
N VAL A 858 -42.65 25.83 39.49
CA VAL A 858 -43.75 26.04 40.43
C VAL A 858 -43.51 25.32 41.76
N THR A 859 -42.84 24.16 41.77
CA THR A 859 -42.37 23.53 43.02
C THR A 859 -41.35 24.40 43.76
N SER A 860 -40.43 25.08 43.06
CA SER A 860 -39.48 26.01 43.67
C SER A 860 -40.15 27.28 44.18
N LEU A 861 -41.21 27.76 43.53
CA LEU A 861 -42.06 28.84 44.03
C LEU A 861 -42.80 28.42 45.31
N LEU A 862 -43.44 27.24 45.34
CA LEU A 862 -44.04 26.66 46.55
C LEU A 862 -43.02 26.56 47.70
N GLN A 863 -41.81 26.07 47.43
CA GLN A 863 -40.75 25.96 48.44
C GLN A 863 -40.36 27.33 49.01
N ALA A 864 -40.22 28.35 48.15
CA ALA A 864 -39.98 29.71 48.59
C ALA A 864 -41.16 30.29 49.39
N SER A 865 -42.42 30.03 48.99
CA SER A 865 -43.62 30.47 49.72
C SER A 865 -43.67 29.86 51.13
N LEU A 866 -43.34 28.58 51.26
CA LEU A 866 -43.32 27.87 52.54
C LEU A 866 -42.17 28.33 53.45
N GLU A 867 -40.98 28.62 52.90
CA GLU A 867 -39.89 29.22 53.69
C GLU A 867 -40.21 30.68 54.09
N GLY A 868 -40.87 31.44 53.21
CA GLY A 868 -41.39 32.78 53.51
C GLY A 868 -42.41 32.75 54.65
N LEU A 869 -43.36 31.82 54.60
CA LEU A 869 -44.36 31.60 55.65
C LEU A 869 -43.71 31.17 56.98
N LEU A 870 -42.77 30.22 56.95
CA LEU A 870 -41.98 29.82 58.12
C LEU A 870 -41.24 31.02 58.73
N ARG A 871 -40.61 31.85 57.90
CA ARG A 871 -39.92 33.06 58.34
C ARG A 871 -40.87 34.06 58.99
N VAL A 872 -42.07 34.26 58.44
CA VAL A 872 -43.10 35.14 59.02
C VAL A 872 -43.60 34.61 60.38
N LEU A 873 -43.71 33.29 60.56
CA LEU A 873 -44.12 32.67 61.82
C LEU A 873 -43.02 32.68 62.90
N LEU A 874 -41.75 32.51 62.51
CA LEU A 874 -40.64 32.22 63.42
C LEU A 874 -39.66 33.39 63.63
N ASP A 875 -39.43 34.22 62.62
CA ASP A 875 -38.52 35.38 62.65
C ASP A 875 -39.23 36.65 62.15
N GLY A 876 -40.55 36.72 62.30
CA GLY A 876 -41.42 37.75 61.70
C GLY A 876 -41.27 39.17 62.25
N GLY A 877 -40.45 39.37 63.29
CA GLY A 877 -40.18 40.69 63.89
C GLY A 877 -41.17 41.14 64.97
N PRO A 878 -40.86 42.22 65.69
CA PRO A 878 -41.56 42.63 66.93
C PRO A 878 -43.05 43.00 66.73
N SER A 879 -43.47 43.35 65.51
CA SER A 879 -44.84 43.75 65.19
C SER A 879 -45.81 42.57 64.93
N ARG A 880 -45.37 41.33 65.12
CA ARG A 880 -46.18 40.11 64.96
C ARG A 880 -46.24 39.34 66.27
N VAL A 881 -47.46 39.05 66.72
CA VAL A 881 -47.73 38.38 68.00
C VAL A 881 -48.81 37.31 67.81
N PHE A 882 -48.57 36.11 68.33
CA PHE A 882 -49.44 34.94 68.16
C PHE A 882 -50.04 34.44 69.48
N TYR A 883 -51.31 34.07 69.45
CA TYR A 883 -52.06 33.44 70.53
C TYR A 883 -52.29 31.94 70.23
N PRO A 884 -52.48 31.07 71.24
CA PRO A 884 -52.82 29.65 70.99
C PRO A 884 -54.14 29.47 70.22
N THR A 885 -55.05 30.45 70.31
CA THR A 885 -56.30 30.48 69.53
C THR A 885 -56.08 30.62 68.02
N ASP A 886 -54.97 31.23 67.61
CA ASP A 886 -54.72 31.57 66.20
C ASP A 886 -54.33 30.34 65.38
N ALA A 887 -53.90 29.25 66.04
CA ALA A 887 -53.43 28.03 65.39
C ALA A 887 -54.48 27.38 64.46
N LYS A 888 -55.77 27.61 64.68
CA LYS A 888 -56.83 27.20 63.73
C LYS A 888 -56.76 28.01 62.44
N LEU A 889 -56.66 29.33 62.56
CA LEU A 889 -56.56 30.25 61.42
C LEU A 889 -55.25 29.99 60.63
N LEU A 890 -54.17 29.64 61.33
CA LEU A 890 -52.89 29.29 60.70
C LEU A 890 -52.90 27.92 59.97
N GLU A 891 -53.70 26.95 60.43
CA GLU A 891 -53.88 25.66 59.72
C GLU A 891 -54.87 25.82 58.54
N GLU A 892 -55.91 26.66 58.69
CA GLU A 892 -56.78 27.11 57.59
C GLU A 892 -55.95 27.78 56.47
N ASP A 893 -55.11 28.76 56.81
CA ASP A 893 -54.28 29.50 55.84
C ASP A 893 -53.25 28.59 55.16
N LEU A 894 -52.67 27.64 55.89
CA LEU A 894 -51.75 26.66 55.33
C LEU A 894 -52.44 25.70 54.33
N GLU A 895 -53.70 25.33 54.60
CA GLU A 895 -54.50 24.51 53.69
C GLU A 895 -54.95 25.29 52.46
N ILE A 896 -55.26 26.59 52.59
CA ILE A 896 -55.51 27.50 51.46
C ILE A 896 -54.28 27.57 50.54
N LEU A 897 -53.08 27.75 51.09
CA LEU A 897 -51.84 27.75 50.31
C LEU A 897 -51.60 26.40 49.62
N LYS A 898 -51.92 25.29 50.30
CA LYS A 898 -51.75 23.94 49.76
C LYS A 898 -52.69 23.69 48.58
N GLU A 899 -54.00 23.95 48.73
CA GLU A 899 -54.95 23.72 47.64
C GLU A 899 -54.80 24.75 46.50
N PHE A 900 -54.29 25.96 46.75
CA PHE A 900 -53.86 26.90 45.70
C PHE A 900 -52.81 26.26 44.78
N PHE A 901 -51.70 25.75 45.34
CA PHE A 901 -50.66 25.10 44.53
C PHE A 901 -51.09 23.75 43.91
N ILE A 902 -52.16 23.13 44.40
CA ILE A 902 -52.78 21.94 43.78
C ILE A 902 -53.75 22.33 42.65
N SER A 903 -54.37 23.51 42.74
CA SER A 903 -55.35 24.07 41.79
C SER A 903 -56.36 23.02 41.25
N GLY A 904 -57.08 22.37 42.18
CA GLY A 904 -58.08 21.34 41.87
C GLY A 904 -57.56 20.01 41.30
N GLY A 905 -56.32 19.98 40.80
CA GLY A 905 -55.73 18.89 40.01
C GLY A 905 -54.90 19.40 38.82
N ASP A 906 -55.11 20.65 38.40
CA ASP A 906 -54.39 21.29 37.28
C ASP A 906 -53.07 21.95 37.71
N GLY A 907 -52.82 22.06 39.02
CA GLY A 907 -51.57 22.57 39.61
C GLY A 907 -50.49 21.50 39.76
N LEU A 908 -49.79 21.52 40.89
CA LEU A 908 -48.77 20.53 41.25
C LEU A 908 -49.39 19.21 41.76
N PRO A 909 -48.74 18.06 41.56
CA PRO A 909 -49.21 16.77 42.09
C PRO A 909 -49.34 16.81 43.63
N ARG A 910 -50.53 16.43 44.14
CA ARG A 910 -50.89 16.51 45.59
C ARG A 910 -49.79 15.98 46.53
N GLY A 911 -49.15 14.86 46.18
CA GLY A 911 -48.07 14.26 46.99
C GLY A 911 -46.77 15.07 47.04
N VAL A 912 -46.46 15.87 46.00
CA VAL A 912 -45.31 16.79 46.02
C VAL A 912 -45.59 17.94 47.00
N VAL A 913 -46.78 18.54 46.91
CA VAL A 913 -47.17 19.68 47.76
C VAL A 913 -47.24 19.27 49.24
N GLU A 914 -47.91 18.17 49.54
CA GLU A 914 -48.07 17.65 50.90
C GLU A 914 -46.72 17.35 51.58
N ASN A 915 -45.73 16.83 50.82
CA ASN A 915 -44.38 16.59 51.32
C ASN A 915 -43.62 17.89 51.68
N GLN A 916 -43.80 18.98 50.92
CA GLN A 916 -43.17 20.28 51.27
C GLN A 916 -43.86 20.93 52.49
N VAL A 917 -45.20 20.87 52.53
CA VAL A 917 -46.03 21.49 53.59
C VAL A 917 -45.79 20.89 54.97
N ALA A 918 -45.36 19.62 55.05
CA ALA A 918 -45.16 18.89 56.30
C ALA A 918 -44.31 19.64 57.36
N ARG A 919 -43.22 20.33 56.96
CA ARG A 919 -42.37 21.13 57.87
C ARG A 919 -43.11 22.33 58.45
N VAL A 920 -43.92 23.02 57.65
CA VAL A 920 -44.69 24.20 58.09
C VAL A 920 -45.84 23.78 59.00
N ARG A 921 -46.54 22.68 58.65
CA ARG A 921 -47.65 22.15 59.44
C ARG A 921 -47.22 21.72 60.85
N LEU A 922 -45.98 21.26 61.01
CA LEU A 922 -45.38 20.97 62.32
C LEU A 922 -45.23 22.25 63.15
N VAL A 923 -44.76 23.35 62.55
CA VAL A 923 -44.66 24.66 63.20
C VAL A 923 -46.03 25.21 63.57
N VAL A 924 -47.01 25.20 62.66
CA VAL A 924 -48.39 25.64 62.93
C VAL A 924 -48.99 24.90 64.14
N LYS A 925 -48.77 23.58 64.26
CA LYS A 925 -49.20 22.79 65.42
C LYS A 925 -48.53 23.20 66.73
N LEU A 926 -47.25 23.61 66.71
CA LEU A 926 -46.58 24.15 67.90
C LEU A 926 -47.19 25.48 68.36
N HIS A 927 -47.67 26.34 67.46
CA HIS A 927 -48.39 27.55 67.86
C HIS A 927 -49.69 27.22 68.64
N GLY A 928 -50.30 26.05 68.41
CA GLY A 928 -51.50 25.59 69.11
C GLY A 928 -51.28 25.00 70.51
N LEU A 929 -50.07 24.56 70.85
CA LEU A 929 -49.76 23.99 72.17
C LEU A 929 -49.85 25.04 73.28
N GLU A 930 -50.04 24.61 74.54
CA GLU A 930 -49.97 25.51 75.69
C GLU A 930 -48.55 26.03 75.93
N THR A 931 -48.45 27.25 76.47
CA THR A 931 -47.15 27.89 76.75
C THR A 931 -46.28 27.06 77.70
N ARG A 932 -46.89 26.28 78.61
CA ARG A 932 -46.17 25.40 79.53
C ARG A 932 -45.53 24.22 78.84
N GLU A 933 -46.25 23.58 77.93
CA GLU A 933 -45.74 22.43 77.16
C GLU A 933 -44.55 22.84 76.31
N LEU A 934 -44.65 23.96 75.57
CA LEU A 934 -43.54 24.54 74.80
C LEU A 934 -42.32 24.86 75.67
N VAL A 935 -42.54 25.25 76.92
CA VAL A 935 -41.49 25.59 77.90
C VAL A 935 -40.92 24.36 78.61
N GLU A 936 -41.65 23.25 78.69
CA GLU A 936 -41.17 21.96 79.21
C GLU A 936 -40.37 21.21 78.15
N ASP A 937 -40.89 21.09 76.92
CA ASP A 937 -40.22 20.45 75.78
C ASP A 937 -38.86 21.13 75.47
N LEU A 938 -38.80 22.46 75.56
CA LEU A 938 -37.56 23.25 75.41
C LEU A 938 -36.57 23.09 76.58
N ARG A 939 -37.00 22.59 77.75
CA ARG A 939 -36.10 22.24 78.87
C ARG A 939 -35.64 20.79 78.81
N SER A 940 -36.54 19.89 78.40
CA SER A 940 -36.27 18.45 78.36
C SER A 940 -35.39 18.04 77.18
N SER A 941 -35.21 18.93 76.19
CA SER A 941 -34.53 18.64 74.91
C SER A 941 -35.11 17.41 74.20
N SER A 942 -36.38 17.13 74.46
CA SER A 942 -37.14 15.97 73.98
C SER A 942 -38.53 16.44 73.58
N GLY A 943 -38.59 17.25 72.52
CA GLY A 943 -39.83 17.82 72.01
C GLY A 943 -40.77 16.73 71.50
N LYS A 944 -42.02 16.72 71.96
CA LYS A 944 -43.05 15.72 71.66
C LYS A 944 -43.39 15.65 70.17
N LEU A 945 -43.13 16.73 69.44
CA LEU A 945 -43.29 16.84 67.98
C LEU A 945 -41.94 16.87 67.22
N GLY A 946 -40.82 16.53 67.86
CA GLY A 946 -39.50 16.48 67.21
C GLY A 946 -38.90 17.83 66.79
N ALA A 947 -39.49 18.94 67.25
CA ALA A 947 -39.03 20.29 66.94
C ALA A 947 -37.72 20.65 67.66
N ASP A 948 -36.90 21.51 67.04
CA ASP A 948 -35.63 21.94 67.61
C ASP A 948 -35.81 23.07 68.65
N ASN A 949 -34.82 23.19 69.53
CA ASN A 949 -34.84 24.18 70.61
C ASN A 949 -34.91 25.63 70.08
N GLN A 950 -34.41 25.90 68.87
CA GLN A 950 -34.44 27.24 68.27
C GLN A 950 -35.84 27.62 67.76
N THR A 951 -36.58 26.68 67.15
CA THR A 951 -37.98 26.88 66.74
C THR A 951 -38.87 27.11 67.95
N LEU A 952 -38.74 26.30 69.00
CA LEU A 952 -39.50 26.49 70.25
C LEU A 952 -39.21 27.85 70.91
N LEU A 953 -37.93 28.26 70.94
CA LEU A 953 -37.53 29.58 71.46
C LEU A 953 -38.15 30.73 70.65
N ARG A 954 -38.16 30.63 69.32
CA ARG A 954 -38.74 31.63 68.41
C ARG A 954 -40.25 31.78 68.61
N ILE A 955 -41.00 30.67 68.64
CA ILE A 955 -42.43 30.68 68.92
C ILE A 955 -42.72 31.34 70.28
N LEU A 956 -41.92 31.05 71.30
CA LEU A 956 -42.04 31.67 72.63
C LEU A 956 -41.64 33.17 72.67
N CYS A 957 -40.87 33.67 71.71
CA CYS A 957 -40.58 35.10 71.58
C CYS A 957 -41.82 35.87 71.07
N HIS A 958 -42.45 35.37 70.01
CA HIS A 958 -43.64 35.95 69.38
C HIS A 958 -44.97 35.61 70.09
N ARG A 959 -44.94 34.81 71.17
CA ARG A 959 -46.12 34.41 71.94
C ARG A 959 -46.72 35.57 72.75
N ALA A 960 -48.03 35.79 72.65
CA ALA A 960 -48.80 36.83 73.35
C ALA A 960 -48.94 36.64 74.89
N ASP A 961 -48.02 35.93 75.54
CA ASP A 961 -48.15 35.44 76.91
C ASP A 961 -47.12 36.07 77.88
N SER A 962 -47.60 36.39 79.07
CA SER A 962 -46.80 36.75 80.23
C SER A 962 -45.90 35.62 80.74
N GLU A 963 -46.32 34.35 80.65
CA GLU A 963 -45.52 33.21 81.10
C GLU A 963 -44.33 32.98 80.15
N ALA A 964 -44.56 32.96 78.84
CA ALA A 964 -43.52 32.94 77.80
C ALA A 964 -42.55 34.13 77.95
N SER A 965 -43.08 35.36 78.01
CA SER A 965 -42.26 36.57 78.11
C SER A 965 -41.46 36.66 79.41
N GLN A 966 -41.88 36.00 80.50
CA GLN A 966 -41.05 35.85 81.71
C GLN A 966 -39.98 34.76 81.56
N PHE A 967 -40.33 33.59 81.01
CA PHE A 967 -39.40 32.49 80.81
C PHE A 967 -38.24 32.87 79.88
N VAL A 968 -38.55 33.41 78.69
CA VAL A 968 -37.56 33.80 77.69
C VAL A 968 -36.67 34.94 78.20
N LYS A 969 -37.22 35.88 78.99
CA LYS A 969 -36.42 36.89 79.71
C LYS A 969 -35.40 36.24 80.67
N LYS A 970 -35.83 35.25 81.46
CA LYS A 970 -35.02 34.67 82.53
C LYS A 970 -33.88 33.80 82.00
N GLN A 971 -34.15 32.94 81.02
CA GLN A 971 -33.17 31.99 80.49
C GLN A 971 -32.32 32.60 79.35
N TYR A 972 -32.96 33.27 78.38
CA TYR A 972 -32.32 33.72 77.13
C TYR A 972 -32.05 35.23 77.07
N LYS A 973 -32.39 35.99 78.13
CA LYS A 973 -32.13 37.44 78.29
C LYS A 973 -32.74 38.36 77.21
N ILE A 974 -33.66 37.85 76.39
CA ILE A 974 -34.24 38.55 75.23
C ILE A 974 -34.88 39.91 75.61
N PRO A 975 -34.65 40.99 74.84
CA PRO A 975 -35.22 42.31 75.07
C PRO A 975 -36.75 42.32 74.87
N LYS A 976 -37.45 43.28 75.48
CA LYS A 976 -38.88 43.53 75.20
C LYS A 976 -39.04 44.10 73.78
N SER A 977 -40.19 43.84 73.15
CA SER A 977 -40.62 44.65 72.00
C SER A 977 -40.67 46.15 72.36
N SER A 978 -40.25 46.97 71.40
CA SER A 978 -40.44 48.43 71.34
C SER A 978 -41.52 48.85 70.33
N ALA A 979 -42.00 47.92 69.50
CA ALA A 979 -43.26 48.04 68.77
C ALA A 979 -44.43 47.61 69.68
#